data_AF-A0A3S0WQ84-F1
#
_entry.id   AF-A0A3S0WQ84-F1
#
_cell.length_a   1.000
_cell.length_b   1.000
_cell.length_c   1.000
_cell.angle_alpha   90.00
_cell.angle_beta   90.00
_cell.angle_gamma   90.00
#
_symmetry.space_group_name_H-M   'P 1'
#
loop_
_entity.id
_entity.type
_entity.pdbx_description
1 polymer ?
#
loop_
_entity_poly.entity_id
_entity_poly.type
_entity_poly.pdbx_seq_one_letter_code
_entity_poly.pdbx_strand_id
1 'polypeptide(L)'
;MESKPTLPDSLAGKLQRIEDLAEKLVYLKWSREFFVLLLRATQDILTLARPHAACRRITVLAERLEQQVSTCLEQGTLPAGPDRERLIAVVDALCRAAATLDEAAPAPEAGTIRPTEALTRPLFSRWETGARLPANPVAEPVTQTIWLVAPDTQRDLARKIEQRGSFQVRQLASLNAVQDALGRRDPAPVALIIDLDDIASSPATLAQLDAARQHLTPQVPLLFLGDRGDITARLDAVKAGGAGYFLKPVDLPLLLDALDERVIRPLEQRVLIIDDSLPVARELARWLEGRGMVTQVLAQPLLILQALSNFQPSLVLLSLDLKEVDGLALAQALRQHERFRELPLILLSARSDPGPDLAMADLSGEVLLGRPPNPELLLAASARRLRQAHSLHGKLSQISHRDTVSGLYNRPYFLTQLERALVATAANAQPTAVMLVALDNLRTIENSDVAAADDLLEQAARRLRAILGEGPVAARFGDAVFTVLLGFDSQNTLLTVAHAVQNALEKPPYALSIGETALQTSIGISIASTAMSETATLIQQADLACSMARDSKDTRIHVHHGQRADLEADNPRQRHLLEEIREAVQQQRMNLLFQPIVSLRGDAAERYEVLLRMRNREGWELLPETVFTLVRRHRIGMVLDRWVIAHSIRLLRERQMHGRATILFINISPTILQDEELLDWLQSGLHKTGVPASSLVFELTESTAEVHRQALLPVLQRLKDMGCGLSLDRFSGHARSLALVQHLRANYVKLDGSFTQDLSKDKHRQQQLSDLSRQLATLGVTVIVTGIEDAITMPVLWSCGIDYVQGFFLQRPHTAMNYRFEQVDS
;
A
#
# COMPACT_ATOMS: atom_id res chain seq x y z
N MET A 1 -22.97 -36.26 -29.01
CA MET A 1 -23.58 -35.16 -28.24
C MET A 1 -23.54 -35.55 -26.78
N GLU A 2 -22.43 -35.28 -26.11
CA GLU A 2 -22.40 -35.27 -24.64
C GLU A 2 -22.62 -33.82 -24.22
N SER A 3 -23.72 -33.58 -23.52
CA SER A 3 -24.10 -32.28 -22.97
C SER A 3 -23.04 -31.79 -21.99
N LYS A 4 -22.53 -30.57 -22.18
CA LYS A 4 -21.77 -29.84 -21.16
C LYS A 4 -22.59 -29.83 -19.86
N PRO A 5 -21.99 -30.13 -18.69
CA PRO A 5 -22.72 -30.10 -17.43
C PRO A 5 -22.97 -28.63 -17.04
N THR A 6 -24.19 -28.14 -17.29
CA THR A 6 -24.69 -26.92 -16.66
C THR A 6 -24.97 -27.21 -15.18
N LEU A 7 -24.65 -26.25 -14.31
CA LEU A 7 -24.94 -26.35 -12.89
C LEU A 7 -26.45 -26.57 -12.71
N PRO A 8 -26.92 -27.49 -11.84
CA PRO A 8 -28.34 -27.54 -11.51
C PRO A 8 -28.74 -26.20 -10.87
N ASP A 9 -29.84 -25.58 -11.30
CA ASP A 9 -30.35 -24.30 -10.73
C ASP A 9 -30.45 -24.34 -9.19
N SER A 10 -30.70 -25.54 -8.64
CA SER A 10 -30.72 -25.78 -7.21
C SER A 10 -29.36 -25.65 -6.50
N LEU A 11 -28.24 -25.89 -7.18
CA LEU A 11 -26.89 -25.78 -6.63
C LEU A 11 -26.43 -24.30 -6.58
N ALA A 12 -26.73 -23.52 -7.63
CA ALA A 12 -26.45 -22.09 -7.68
C ALA A 12 -27.16 -21.34 -6.55
N GLY A 13 -28.46 -21.60 -6.35
CA GLY A 13 -29.23 -21.01 -5.26
C GLY A 13 -28.78 -21.42 -3.85
N LYS A 14 -28.11 -22.57 -3.70
CA LYS A 14 -27.53 -23.02 -2.42
C LYS A 14 -26.15 -22.42 -2.17
N LEU A 15 -25.36 -22.22 -3.23
CA LEU A 15 -24.08 -21.50 -3.19
C LEU A 15 -24.30 -20.02 -2.85
N GLN A 16 -25.30 -19.38 -3.47
CA GLN A 16 -25.73 -18.01 -3.13
C GLN A 16 -26.11 -17.89 -1.65
N ARG A 17 -26.79 -18.89 -1.08
CA ARG A 17 -27.11 -18.89 0.36
C ARG A 17 -25.88 -18.99 1.25
N ILE A 18 -24.83 -19.69 0.83
CA ILE A 18 -23.57 -19.69 1.58
C ILE A 18 -22.86 -18.35 1.44
N GLU A 19 -22.89 -17.72 0.27
CA GLU A 19 -22.35 -16.38 0.04
C GLU A 19 -23.08 -15.31 0.88
N ASP A 20 -24.41 -15.35 0.93
CA ASP A 20 -25.22 -14.49 1.80
C ASP A 20 -24.93 -14.72 3.30
N LEU A 21 -24.55 -15.95 3.68
CA LEU A 21 -24.09 -16.29 5.03
C LEU A 21 -22.62 -15.89 5.24
N ALA A 22 -21.80 -15.84 4.18
CA ALA A 22 -20.39 -15.43 4.15
C ALA A 22 -20.20 -13.95 4.40
N GLU A 23 -20.96 -13.11 3.70
CA GLU A 23 -20.95 -11.66 3.92
C GLU A 23 -21.32 -11.34 5.37
N LYS A 24 -22.18 -12.17 5.96
CA LYS A 24 -22.61 -12.08 7.35
C LYS A 24 -21.53 -12.54 8.34
N LEU A 25 -20.59 -13.41 7.97
CA LEU A 25 -19.48 -13.88 8.84
C LEU A 25 -18.50 -12.77 9.23
N VAL A 26 -18.38 -11.72 8.41
CA VAL A 26 -17.46 -10.59 8.64
C VAL A 26 -18.07 -9.55 9.59
N TYR A 27 -19.40 -9.36 9.56
CA TYR A 27 -20.07 -8.24 10.24
C TYR A 27 -21.02 -8.63 11.39
N LEU A 28 -21.43 -9.90 11.54
CA LEU A 28 -22.32 -10.33 12.61
C LEU A 28 -21.59 -10.98 13.78
N LYS A 29 -22.19 -10.87 14.98
CA LYS A 29 -21.76 -11.62 16.16
C LYS A 29 -22.07 -13.10 15.94
N TRP A 30 -21.01 -13.93 15.87
CA TRP A 30 -21.13 -15.37 15.62
C TRP A 30 -22.06 -16.02 16.66
N SER A 31 -22.99 -16.86 16.22
CA SER A 31 -23.97 -17.53 17.08
C SER A 31 -24.09 -19.00 16.71
N ARG A 32 -24.51 -19.83 17.68
CA ARG A 32 -24.72 -21.26 17.43
C ARG A 32 -25.77 -21.52 16.35
N GLU A 33 -26.82 -20.69 16.29
CA GLU A 33 -27.88 -20.75 15.28
C GLU A 33 -27.33 -20.49 13.86
N PHE A 34 -26.39 -19.56 13.71
CA PHE A 34 -25.73 -19.30 12.44
C PHE A 34 -24.91 -20.51 11.95
N PHE A 35 -24.16 -21.16 12.84
CA PHE A 35 -23.36 -22.35 12.48
C PHE A 35 -24.25 -23.54 12.09
N VAL A 36 -25.42 -23.71 12.71
CA VAL A 36 -26.40 -24.73 12.30
C VAL A 36 -26.96 -24.45 10.90
N LEU A 37 -27.21 -23.18 10.56
CA LEU A 37 -27.65 -22.78 9.22
C LEU A 37 -26.55 -22.98 8.16
N LEU A 38 -25.31 -22.63 8.48
CA LEU A 38 -24.16 -22.83 7.60
C LEU A 38 -23.89 -24.32 7.36
N LEU A 39 -23.97 -25.17 8.39
CA LEU A 39 -23.83 -26.61 8.26
C LEU A 39 -24.89 -27.20 7.31
N ARG A 40 -26.15 -26.79 7.49
CA ARG A 40 -27.26 -27.25 6.67
C ARG A 40 -27.13 -26.81 5.21
N ALA A 41 -26.72 -25.56 4.97
CA ALA A 41 -26.46 -25.06 3.62
C ALA A 41 -25.31 -25.82 2.94
N THR A 42 -24.28 -26.18 3.70
CA THR A 42 -23.12 -26.93 3.21
C THR A 42 -23.49 -28.37 2.85
N GLN A 43 -24.33 -29.02 3.66
CA GLN A 43 -24.86 -30.37 3.40
C GLN A 43 -25.75 -30.42 2.15
N ASP A 44 -26.55 -29.38 1.93
CA ASP A 44 -27.36 -29.25 0.72
C ASP A 44 -26.47 -29.15 -0.53
N ILE A 45 -25.37 -28.38 -0.48
CA ILE A 45 -24.38 -28.29 -1.57
C ILE A 45 -23.70 -29.63 -1.83
N LEU A 46 -23.31 -30.36 -0.78
CA LEU A 46 -22.66 -31.67 -0.93
C LEU A 46 -23.57 -32.70 -1.59
N THR A 47 -24.86 -32.68 -1.24
CA THR A 47 -25.85 -33.58 -1.84
C THR A 47 -26.00 -33.33 -3.34
N LEU A 48 -25.92 -32.07 -3.77
CA LEU A 48 -26.08 -31.64 -5.16
C LEU A 48 -24.78 -31.72 -5.98
N ALA A 49 -23.63 -31.51 -5.36
CA ALA A 49 -22.32 -31.47 -6.02
C ALA A 49 -21.68 -32.85 -6.20
N ARG A 50 -21.90 -33.80 -5.27
CA ARG A 50 -21.30 -35.17 -5.31
C ARG A 50 -21.56 -35.96 -6.61
N PRO A 51 -22.75 -35.89 -7.24
CA PRO A 51 -23.00 -36.62 -8.50
C PRO A 51 -22.26 -36.06 -9.72
N HIS A 52 -21.67 -34.86 -9.66
CA HIS A 52 -21.18 -34.13 -10.82
C HIS A 52 -19.64 -33.99 -10.82
N ALA A 53 -18.96 -34.62 -11.78
CA ALA A 53 -17.50 -34.59 -11.89
C ALA A 53 -16.91 -33.17 -12.08
N ALA A 54 -17.65 -32.26 -12.73
CA ALA A 54 -17.26 -30.86 -12.90
C ALA A 54 -17.29 -30.06 -11.57
N CYS A 55 -18.04 -30.52 -10.57
CA CYS A 55 -18.15 -29.87 -9.27
C CYS A 55 -17.12 -30.40 -8.24
N ARG A 56 -16.11 -31.18 -8.66
CA ARG A 56 -15.13 -31.81 -7.76
C ARG A 56 -14.47 -30.82 -6.79
N ARG A 57 -14.15 -29.61 -7.25
CA ARG A 57 -13.57 -28.54 -6.43
C ARG A 57 -14.55 -28.00 -5.38
N ILE A 58 -15.81 -27.81 -5.76
CA ILE A 58 -16.91 -27.42 -4.86
C ILE A 58 -17.13 -28.52 -3.81
N THR A 59 -17.15 -29.79 -4.21
CA THR A 59 -17.33 -30.93 -3.30
C THR A 59 -16.24 -30.95 -2.22
N VAL A 60 -14.96 -30.85 -2.61
CA VAL A 60 -13.85 -30.84 -1.63
C VAL A 60 -13.93 -29.67 -0.65
N LEU A 61 -14.28 -28.48 -1.14
CA LEU A 61 -14.39 -27.28 -0.29
C LEU A 61 -15.61 -27.35 0.64
N ALA A 62 -16.73 -27.88 0.17
CA ALA A 62 -17.93 -28.08 0.97
C ALA A 62 -17.75 -29.19 2.03
N GLU A 63 -17.03 -30.29 1.73
CA GLU A 63 -16.73 -31.33 2.74
C GLU A 63 -15.85 -30.77 3.87
N ARG A 64 -14.92 -29.88 3.51
CA ARG A 64 -14.06 -29.19 4.46
C ARG A 64 -14.84 -28.21 5.34
N LEU A 65 -15.76 -27.45 4.75
CA LEU A 65 -16.64 -26.53 5.47
C LEU A 65 -17.56 -27.31 6.43
N GLU A 66 -18.11 -28.45 5.99
CA GLU A 66 -18.96 -29.32 6.81
C GLU A 66 -18.20 -29.84 8.04
N GLN A 67 -16.97 -30.33 7.83
CA GLN A 67 -16.14 -30.87 8.90
C GLN A 67 -15.77 -29.80 9.94
N GLN A 68 -15.39 -28.60 9.49
CA GLN A 68 -15.02 -27.50 10.38
C GLN A 68 -16.23 -26.99 11.18
N VAL A 69 -17.37 -26.79 10.53
CA VAL A 69 -18.59 -26.29 11.20
C VAL A 69 -19.14 -27.33 12.18
N SER A 70 -19.10 -28.62 11.84
CA SER A 70 -19.54 -29.71 12.74
C SER A 70 -18.67 -29.80 13.99
N THR A 71 -17.34 -29.75 13.84
CA THR A 71 -16.39 -29.76 14.96
C THR A 71 -16.67 -28.60 15.94
N CYS A 72 -16.98 -27.42 15.41
CA CYS A 72 -17.30 -26.24 16.23
C CYS A 72 -18.64 -26.38 16.96
N LEU A 73 -19.63 -27.02 16.35
CA LEU A 73 -20.94 -27.27 16.97
C LEU A 73 -20.88 -28.34 18.07
N GLU A 74 -20.01 -29.35 17.92
CA GLU A 74 -19.78 -30.42 18.92
C GLU A 74 -19.03 -29.92 20.15
N GLN A 75 -18.03 -29.05 19.97
CA GLN A 75 -17.22 -28.49 21.06
C GLN A 75 -17.95 -27.40 21.87
N GLY A 76 -19.07 -26.88 21.36
CA GLY A 76 -19.89 -25.86 22.05
C GLY A 76 -19.26 -24.47 22.12
N THR A 77 -18.10 -24.27 21.50
CA THR A 77 -17.36 -23.00 21.44
C THR A 77 -17.33 -22.45 20.01
N LEU A 78 -17.63 -21.17 19.85
CA LEU A 78 -17.53 -20.49 18.54
C LEU A 78 -16.06 -20.25 18.18
N PRO A 79 -15.65 -20.40 16.90
CA PRO A 79 -14.26 -20.21 16.53
C PRO A 79 -13.80 -18.76 16.73
N ALA A 80 -12.57 -18.58 17.23
CA ALA A 80 -11.96 -17.28 17.50
C ALA A 80 -10.52 -17.24 16.95
N GLY A 81 -10.03 -16.03 16.65
CA GLY A 81 -8.68 -15.84 16.10
C GLY A 81 -8.45 -16.64 14.81
N PRO A 82 -7.39 -17.47 14.72
CA PRO A 82 -7.00 -18.14 13.47
C PRO A 82 -8.01 -19.17 12.98
N ASP A 83 -8.81 -19.78 13.86
CA ASP A 83 -9.87 -20.72 13.44
C ASP A 83 -11.06 -19.98 12.80
N ARG A 84 -11.29 -18.72 13.17
CA ARG A 84 -12.28 -17.83 12.55
C ARG A 84 -11.86 -17.43 11.14
N GLU A 85 -10.61 -17.05 10.96
CA GLU A 85 -10.04 -16.68 9.66
C GLU A 85 -10.02 -17.86 8.68
N ARG A 86 -9.68 -19.06 9.16
CA ARG A 86 -9.74 -20.29 8.35
C ARG A 86 -11.16 -20.60 7.85
N LEU A 87 -12.17 -20.41 8.69
CA LEU A 87 -13.55 -20.68 8.32
C LEU A 87 -14.05 -19.67 7.27
N ILE A 88 -13.71 -18.38 7.42
CA ILE A 88 -14.02 -17.34 6.42
C ILE A 88 -13.32 -17.67 5.08
N ALA A 89 -12.04 -18.05 5.11
CA ALA A 89 -11.29 -18.37 3.90
C ALA A 89 -11.84 -19.57 3.13
N VAL A 90 -12.33 -20.61 3.82
CA VAL A 90 -12.96 -21.77 3.18
C VAL A 90 -14.28 -21.38 2.52
N VAL A 91 -15.06 -20.52 3.16
CA VAL A 91 -16.31 -19.99 2.61
C VAL A 91 -16.05 -19.12 1.37
N ASP A 92 -15.06 -18.23 1.42
CA ASP A 92 -14.67 -17.40 0.27
C ASP A 92 -14.15 -18.23 -0.90
N ALA A 93 -13.36 -19.27 -0.61
CA ALA A 93 -12.85 -20.20 -1.63
C ALA A 93 -13.98 -20.99 -2.29
N LEU A 94 -15.02 -21.36 -1.53
CA LEU A 94 -16.20 -22.04 -2.04
C LEU A 94 -17.03 -21.12 -2.95
N CYS A 95 -17.22 -19.84 -2.59
CA CYS A 95 -17.94 -18.85 -3.40
C CYS A 95 -17.19 -18.53 -4.71
N ARG A 96 -15.85 -18.38 -4.67
CA ARG A 96 -15.04 -18.20 -5.89
C ARG A 96 -15.08 -19.42 -6.82
N ALA A 97 -15.07 -20.63 -6.25
CA ALA A 97 -15.18 -21.85 -7.06
C ALA A 97 -16.55 -21.97 -7.75
N ALA A 98 -17.61 -21.38 -7.17
CA ALA A 98 -18.93 -21.27 -7.80
C ALA A 98 -18.93 -20.32 -9.00
N ALA A 99 -18.34 -19.12 -8.85
CA ALA A 99 -18.26 -18.11 -9.92
C ALA A 99 -17.55 -18.62 -11.17
N THR A 100 -16.55 -19.50 -11.02
CA THR A 100 -15.80 -20.08 -12.16
C THR A 100 -16.59 -21.11 -12.99
N LEU A 101 -17.75 -21.57 -12.52
CA LEU A 101 -18.61 -22.52 -13.26
C LEU A 101 -19.73 -21.83 -14.06
N ASP A 102 -20.00 -20.54 -13.81
CA ASP A 102 -21.11 -19.78 -14.38
C ASP A 102 -20.78 -19.13 -15.75
N GLU A 103 -19.51 -19.15 -16.19
CA GLU A 103 -19.06 -18.54 -17.45
C GLU A 103 -19.43 -19.33 -18.74
N ALA A 104 -20.40 -20.26 -18.70
CA ALA A 104 -20.79 -21.09 -19.84
C ALA A 104 -22.22 -20.83 -20.36
N ALA A 105 -22.43 -19.62 -20.93
CA ALA A 105 -23.47 -19.20 -21.92
C ALA A 105 -24.94 -18.98 -21.47
N PRO A 106 -25.82 -18.37 -22.32
CA PRO A 106 -25.84 -16.99 -22.81
C PRO A 106 -27.15 -16.22 -22.47
N ALA A 107 -27.17 -14.91 -22.76
CA ALA A 107 -28.17 -13.87 -22.41
C ALA A 107 -29.65 -14.11 -22.78
N PRO A 108 -30.61 -13.46 -22.08
CA PRO A 108 -31.63 -12.65 -22.79
C PRO A 108 -32.19 -11.38 -22.08
N GLU A 109 -32.47 -10.37 -22.92
CA GLU A 109 -33.67 -9.49 -23.08
C GLU A 109 -34.46 -8.84 -21.90
N ALA A 110 -34.38 -7.50 -21.87
CA ALA A 110 -35.41 -6.44 -21.94
C ALA A 110 -36.74 -6.43 -21.11
N GLY A 111 -36.93 -5.29 -20.42
CA GLY A 111 -38.23 -4.65 -20.06
C GLY A 111 -38.55 -4.69 -18.56
N THR A 112 -38.93 -3.64 -17.82
CA THR A 112 -39.57 -2.35 -18.12
C THR A 112 -39.42 -1.42 -16.90
N ILE A 113 -39.27 -0.11 -17.14
CA ILE A 113 -39.25 0.97 -16.13
C ILE A 113 -40.67 1.53 -15.96
N ARG A 114 -41.08 1.95 -14.75
CA ARG A 114 -41.52 3.34 -14.43
C ARG A 114 -41.97 3.58 -12.97
N PRO A 115 -41.96 4.86 -12.50
CA PRO A 115 -41.62 5.27 -11.13
C PRO A 115 -42.78 5.95 -10.38
N THR A 116 -42.61 6.24 -9.08
CA THR A 116 -43.34 7.35 -8.44
C THR A 116 -42.55 7.99 -7.30
N GLU A 117 -42.65 9.32 -7.25
CA GLU A 117 -41.95 10.30 -6.43
C GLU A 117 -42.27 10.29 -4.92
N ALA A 118 -41.42 11.05 -4.21
CA ALA A 118 -41.45 11.34 -2.80
C ALA A 118 -42.61 12.25 -2.34
N LEU A 119 -43.06 12.04 -1.10
CA LEU A 119 -43.78 13.03 -0.30
C LEU A 119 -43.04 13.25 1.03
N THR A 120 -42.87 14.53 1.36
CA THR A 120 -42.20 15.10 2.54
C THR A 120 -43.12 15.17 3.77
N ARG A 121 -42.55 15.09 4.99
CA ARG A 121 -42.87 15.85 6.25
C ARG A 121 -42.36 15.10 7.53
N PRO A 122 -42.24 15.76 8.71
CA PRO A 122 -41.17 16.65 9.16
C PRO A 122 -40.46 16.14 10.44
N LEU A 123 -39.35 16.81 10.84
CA LEU A 123 -38.62 16.59 12.09
C LEU A 123 -39.53 16.68 13.32
N PHE A 124 -39.23 15.88 14.34
CA PHE A 124 -39.87 15.81 15.68
C PHE A 124 -41.05 14.82 15.83
N SER A 125 -40.78 13.55 15.55
CA SER A 125 -41.39 12.46 16.34
C SER A 125 -40.39 11.32 16.48
N ARG A 126 -40.27 10.74 17.68
CA ARG A 126 -39.42 9.59 18.09
C ARG A 126 -38.05 9.91 18.69
N TRP A 127 -38.05 10.44 19.92
CA TRP A 127 -36.95 10.23 20.88
C TRP A 127 -37.34 9.28 22.04
N GLU A 128 -38.48 8.59 21.94
CA GLU A 128 -38.93 7.62 22.94
C GLU A 128 -39.37 6.33 22.24
N THR A 129 -38.41 5.45 21.94
CA THR A 129 -38.48 3.97 21.95
C THR A 129 -37.32 3.41 21.13
N GLY A 130 -36.57 2.48 21.73
CA GLY A 130 -35.47 1.79 21.07
C GLY A 130 -35.93 1.02 19.83
N ALA A 131 -35.49 1.46 18.66
CA ALA A 131 -35.58 0.72 17.41
C ALA A 131 -34.33 1.06 16.56
N ARG A 132 -33.69 0.02 16.04
CA ARG A 132 -32.52 0.08 15.17
C ARG A 132 -32.80 0.98 13.95
N LEU A 133 -31.82 1.82 13.61
CA LEU A 133 -31.72 2.46 12.30
C LEU A 133 -31.77 1.38 11.20
N PRO A 134 -32.56 1.53 10.12
CA PRO A 134 -32.48 0.63 8.98
C PRO A 134 -31.10 0.76 8.31
N ALA A 135 -30.57 -0.36 7.83
CA ALA A 135 -29.36 -0.39 7.03
C ALA A 135 -29.56 0.47 5.76
N ASN A 136 -28.54 1.27 5.43
CA ASN A 136 -28.43 1.87 4.10
C ASN A 136 -28.52 0.74 3.06
N PRO A 137 -29.34 0.88 2.00
CA PRO A 137 -29.23 -0.03 0.87
C PRO A 137 -27.83 0.17 0.28
N VAL A 138 -27.02 -0.88 0.27
CA VAL A 138 -25.76 -0.91 -0.45
C VAL A 138 -26.12 -0.84 -1.93
N ALA A 139 -25.76 0.27 -2.58
CA ALA A 139 -25.91 0.41 -4.02
C ALA A 139 -25.01 -0.62 -4.72
N GLU A 140 -25.57 -1.36 -5.69
CA GLU A 140 -24.81 -2.22 -6.59
C GLU A 140 -23.67 -1.43 -7.28
N PRO A 141 -22.54 -2.08 -7.62
CA PRO A 141 -21.46 -1.41 -8.33
C PRO A 141 -21.92 -1.00 -9.74
N VAL A 142 -22.17 0.29 -9.94
CA VAL A 142 -22.55 0.84 -11.24
C VAL A 142 -21.32 0.90 -12.14
N THR A 143 -21.23 0.03 -13.14
CA THR A 143 -20.25 0.16 -14.24
C THR A 143 -20.57 1.40 -15.07
N GLN A 144 -19.62 2.33 -15.18
CA GLN A 144 -19.83 3.62 -15.84
C GLN A 144 -19.37 3.59 -17.30
N THR A 145 -20.13 4.17 -18.23
CA THR A 145 -19.83 4.10 -19.67
C THR A 145 -18.98 5.29 -20.14
N ILE A 146 -17.82 5.04 -20.73
CA ILE A 146 -16.96 6.01 -21.43
C ILE A 146 -17.19 5.86 -22.94
N TRP A 147 -17.18 6.96 -23.69
CA TRP A 147 -17.20 6.91 -25.15
C TRP A 147 -15.81 7.17 -25.72
N LEU A 148 -15.36 6.32 -26.65
CA LEU A 148 -14.09 6.46 -27.35
C LEU A 148 -14.35 6.68 -28.84
N VAL A 149 -14.05 7.88 -29.33
CA VAL A 149 -14.11 8.22 -30.76
C VAL A 149 -12.74 7.93 -31.36
N ALA A 150 -12.56 6.74 -31.90
CA ALA A 150 -11.31 6.29 -32.50
C ALA A 150 -11.57 5.20 -33.55
N PRO A 151 -10.72 5.08 -34.59
CA PRO A 151 -10.84 4.03 -35.60
C PRO A 151 -10.71 2.63 -34.99
N ASP A 152 -11.23 1.62 -35.71
CA ASP A 152 -11.27 0.21 -35.26
C ASP A 152 -9.89 -0.38 -34.90
N THR A 153 -8.80 0.25 -35.36
CA THR A 153 -7.42 -0.09 -35.02
C THR A 153 -7.06 0.16 -33.56
N GLN A 154 -7.86 0.95 -32.81
CA GLN A 154 -7.68 1.20 -31.37
C GLN A 154 -8.61 0.39 -30.45
N ARG A 155 -9.21 -0.70 -30.94
CA ARG A 155 -9.99 -1.64 -30.09
C ARG A 155 -9.18 -2.17 -28.89
N ASP A 156 -7.86 -2.21 -29.00
CA ASP A 156 -6.96 -2.60 -27.91
C ASP A 156 -7.00 -1.59 -26.76
N LEU A 157 -7.07 -0.28 -27.04
CA LEU A 157 -7.20 0.77 -26.01
C LEU A 157 -8.55 0.66 -25.29
N ALA A 158 -9.65 0.42 -26.02
CA ALA A 158 -10.97 0.21 -25.42
C ALA A 158 -10.97 -0.99 -24.47
N ARG A 159 -10.48 -2.16 -24.93
CA ARG A 159 -10.36 -3.37 -24.09
C ARG A 159 -9.49 -3.16 -22.86
N LYS A 160 -8.38 -2.44 -23.01
CA LYS A 160 -7.45 -2.12 -21.91
C LYS A 160 -8.08 -1.22 -20.83
N ILE A 161 -8.97 -0.30 -21.22
CA ILE A 161 -9.72 0.52 -20.26
C ILE A 161 -10.80 -0.34 -19.55
N GLU A 162 -11.47 -1.26 -20.27
CA GLU A 162 -12.51 -2.13 -19.72
C GLU A 162 -11.99 -3.21 -18.75
N GLN A 163 -10.78 -3.74 -18.97
CA GLN A 163 -10.15 -4.77 -18.13
C GLN A 163 -9.98 -4.38 -16.65
N ARG A 164 -10.09 -3.09 -16.32
CA ARG A 164 -10.00 -2.58 -14.95
C ARG A 164 -11.29 -2.77 -14.13
N GLY A 165 -12.41 -3.10 -14.78
CA GLY A 165 -13.70 -3.38 -14.12
C GLY A 165 -14.53 -2.15 -13.71
N SER A 166 -13.96 -0.94 -13.74
CA SER A 166 -14.66 0.29 -13.33
C SER A 166 -15.37 1.04 -14.48
N PHE A 167 -15.02 0.75 -15.73
CA PHE A 167 -15.55 1.43 -16.91
C PHE A 167 -15.97 0.44 -18.01
N GLN A 168 -17.04 0.75 -18.73
CA GLN A 168 -17.35 0.15 -20.03
C GLN A 168 -17.03 1.16 -21.14
N VAL A 169 -16.41 0.74 -22.24
CA VAL A 169 -16.01 1.63 -23.33
C VAL A 169 -16.88 1.39 -24.55
N ARG A 170 -17.68 2.39 -24.91
CA ARG A 170 -18.39 2.41 -26.19
C ARG A 170 -17.52 3.08 -27.24
N GLN A 171 -17.05 2.30 -28.20
CA GLN A 171 -16.30 2.84 -29.33
C GLN A 171 -17.25 3.40 -30.41
N LEU A 172 -16.93 4.59 -30.92
CA LEU A 172 -17.66 5.30 -31.95
C LEU A 172 -16.72 5.64 -33.12
N ALA A 173 -17.18 5.42 -34.35
CA ALA A 173 -16.34 5.57 -35.53
C ALA A 173 -16.13 7.04 -35.96
N SER A 174 -16.93 7.99 -35.48
CA SER A 174 -16.80 9.41 -35.82
C SER A 174 -17.55 10.32 -34.85
N LEU A 175 -17.30 11.63 -34.92
CA LEU A 175 -18.05 12.66 -34.18
C LEU A 175 -19.54 12.71 -34.58
N ASN A 176 -19.90 12.36 -35.82
CA ASN A 176 -21.31 12.28 -36.22
C ASN A 176 -22.04 11.15 -35.48
N ALA A 177 -21.36 10.02 -35.24
CA ALA A 177 -21.92 8.92 -34.46
C ALA A 177 -22.16 9.32 -32.98
N VAL A 178 -21.41 10.29 -32.45
CA VAL A 178 -21.66 10.88 -31.13
C VAL A 178 -23.00 11.64 -31.14
N GLN A 179 -23.26 12.46 -32.16
CA GLN A 179 -24.51 13.21 -32.29
C GLN A 179 -25.72 12.29 -32.46
N ASP A 180 -25.60 11.25 -33.30
CA ASP A 180 -26.65 10.25 -33.48
C ASP A 180 -26.95 9.47 -32.19
N ALA A 181 -25.91 9.10 -31.43
CA ALA A 181 -26.06 8.41 -30.14
C ALA A 181 -26.75 9.29 -29.08
N LEU A 182 -26.43 10.59 -29.05
CA LEU A 182 -27.09 11.56 -28.18
C LEU A 182 -28.55 11.78 -28.59
N GLY A 183 -28.85 11.85 -29.89
CA GLY A 183 -30.22 11.99 -30.42
C GLY A 183 -31.12 10.79 -30.14
N ARG A 184 -30.56 9.59 -30.01
CA ARG A 184 -31.28 8.34 -29.69
C ARG A 184 -31.57 8.13 -28.20
N ARG A 185 -31.14 9.05 -27.33
CA ARG A 185 -31.21 8.96 -25.85
C ARG A 185 -30.45 7.78 -25.26
N ASP A 186 -29.28 7.45 -25.82
CA ASP A 186 -28.37 6.49 -25.20
C ASP A 186 -27.84 7.01 -23.84
N PRO A 187 -27.37 6.15 -22.91
CA PRO A 187 -26.80 6.58 -21.64
C PRO A 187 -25.63 7.54 -21.88
N ALA A 188 -25.69 8.73 -21.29
CA ALA A 188 -24.65 9.75 -21.46
C ALA A 188 -23.30 9.22 -20.93
N PRO A 189 -22.19 9.48 -21.64
CA PRO A 189 -20.90 9.01 -21.19
C PRO A 189 -20.44 9.75 -19.95
N VAL A 190 -19.71 9.07 -19.08
CA VAL A 190 -19.01 9.68 -17.95
C VAL A 190 -17.68 10.32 -18.34
N ALA A 191 -17.15 10.00 -19.52
CA ALA A 191 -16.04 10.69 -20.19
C ALA A 191 -16.08 10.45 -21.70
N LEU A 192 -15.59 11.41 -22.50
CA LEU A 192 -15.47 11.30 -23.94
C LEU A 192 -13.99 11.40 -24.34
N ILE A 193 -13.46 10.35 -24.95
CA ILE A 193 -12.07 10.30 -25.44
C ILE A 193 -12.12 10.41 -26.97
N ILE A 194 -11.34 11.32 -27.55
CA ILE A 194 -11.34 11.60 -28.99
C ILE A 194 -9.91 11.47 -29.52
N ASP A 195 -9.75 10.61 -30.52
CA ASP A 195 -8.55 10.54 -31.33
C ASP A 195 -8.54 11.67 -32.38
N LEU A 196 -7.59 12.60 -32.27
CA LEU A 196 -7.49 13.77 -33.15
C LEU A 196 -6.76 13.50 -34.47
N ASP A 197 -5.99 12.41 -34.57
CA ASP A 197 -5.19 12.17 -35.78
C ASP A 197 -6.05 11.65 -36.95
N ASP A 198 -7.23 11.09 -36.65
CA ASP A 198 -8.21 10.63 -37.64
C ASP A 198 -9.18 11.76 -38.06
N ILE A 199 -9.33 12.77 -37.22
CA ILE A 199 -10.27 13.88 -37.45
C ILE A 199 -9.46 15.09 -37.86
N ALA A 200 -9.10 15.16 -39.15
CA ALA A 200 -8.32 16.23 -39.76
C ALA A 200 -8.63 17.59 -39.10
N SER A 201 -7.59 18.32 -38.69
CA SER A 201 -7.65 19.63 -38.02
C SER A 201 -8.18 20.72 -38.98
N SER A 202 -9.43 20.55 -39.42
CA SER A 202 -10.18 21.48 -40.24
C SER A 202 -11.08 22.31 -39.33
N PRO A 203 -11.32 23.60 -39.63
CA PRO A 203 -12.32 24.40 -38.91
C PRO A 203 -13.72 23.75 -38.89
N ALA A 204 -14.02 22.86 -39.83
CA ALA A 204 -15.26 22.06 -39.81
C ALA A 204 -15.33 21.08 -38.62
N THR A 205 -14.20 20.50 -38.23
CA THR A 205 -14.09 19.56 -37.10
C THR A 205 -14.37 20.24 -35.77
N LEU A 206 -13.82 21.44 -35.57
CA LEU A 206 -14.07 22.24 -34.36
C LEU A 206 -15.54 22.63 -34.24
N ALA A 207 -16.20 22.98 -35.36
CA ALA A 207 -17.63 23.27 -35.38
C ALA A 207 -18.51 22.04 -35.04
N GLN A 208 -18.13 20.85 -35.53
CA GLN A 208 -18.83 19.59 -35.18
C GLN A 208 -18.67 19.22 -33.71
N LEU A 209 -17.47 19.47 -33.15
CA LEU A 209 -17.15 19.21 -31.76
C LEU A 209 -17.87 20.18 -30.82
N ASP A 210 -18.00 21.45 -31.21
CA ASP A 210 -18.85 22.44 -30.52
C ASP A 210 -20.34 22.06 -30.55
N ALA A 211 -20.84 21.56 -31.69
CA ALA A 211 -22.22 21.11 -31.82
C ALA A 211 -22.52 19.86 -30.95
N ALA A 212 -21.58 18.90 -30.89
CA ALA A 212 -21.68 17.74 -30.00
C ALA A 212 -21.65 18.17 -28.51
N ARG A 213 -20.83 19.18 -28.18
CA ARG A 213 -20.71 19.71 -26.81
C ARG A 213 -22.00 20.36 -26.32
N GLN A 214 -22.77 21.02 -27.19
CA GLN A 214 -24.07 21.62 -26.82
C GLN A 214 -25.10 20.59 -26.36
N HIS A 215 -24.93 19.31 -26.74
CA HIS A 215 -25.84 18.21 -26.38
C HIS A 215 -25.31 17.32 -25.26
N LEU A 216 -24.03 17.46 -24.89
CA LEU A 216 -23.42 16.78 -23.74
C LEU A 216 -23.68 17.60 -22.48
N THR A 217 -23.93 16.92 -21.36
CA THR A 217 -23.97 17.59 -20.05
C THR A 217 -22.63 18.30 -19.80
N PRO A 218 -22.60 19.52 -19.20
CA PRO A 218 -21.37 20.32 -18.99
C PRO A 218 -20.28 19.65 -18.14
N GLN A 219 -20.53 18.45 -17.64
CA GLN A 219 -19.68 17.71 -16.70
C GLN A 219 -18.87 16.58 -17.34
N VAL A 220 -19.11 16.24 -18.62
CA VAL A 220 -18.40 15.13 -19.26
C VAL A 220 -16.99 15.60 -19.66
N PRO A 221 -15.92 15.06 -19.04
CA PRO A 221 -14.55 15.42 -19.39
C PRO A 221 -14.21 14.94 -20.81
N LEU A 222 -13.60 15.84 -21.60
CA LEU A 222 -13.16 15.58 -22.96
C LEU A 222 -11.66 15.31 -22.99
N LEU A 223 -11.22 14.12 -23.37
CA LEU A 223 -9.78 13.77 -23.44
C LEU A 223 -9.37 13.57 -24.90
N PHE A 224 -8.23 14.12 -25.28
CA PHE A 224 -7.73 14.04 -26.64
C PHE A 224 -6.51 13.13 -26.75
N LEU A 225 -6.43 12.34 -27.81
CA LEU A 225 -5.27 11.53 -28.19
C LEU A 225 -4.68 12.10 -29.49
N GLY A 226 -3.35 12.21 -29.59
CA GLY A 226 -2.71 12.72 -30.81
C GLY A 226 -1.24 12.33 -30.96
N ASP A 227 -0.75 12.27 -32.19
CA ASP A 227 0.66 11.98 -32.53
C ASP A 227 1.54 13.24 -32.37
N ARG A 228 0.93 14.43 -32.45
CA ARG A 228 1.63 15.71 -32.32
C ARG A 228 1.95 15.99 -30.85
N GLY A 229 3.24 16.08 -30.54
CA GLY A 229 3.73 16.46 -29.21
C GLY A 229 3.98 17.95 -29.01
N ASP A 230 3.66 18.80 -29.99
CA ASP A 230 3.91 20.24 -29.93
C ASP A 230 2.89 21.01 -29.07
N ILE A 231 3.28 22.21 -28.64
CA ILE A 231 2.43 23.05 -27.79
C ILE A 231 1.19 23.55 -28.54
N THR A 232 1.26 23.67 -29.86
CA THR A 232 0.15 24.13 -30.70
C THR A 232 -1.00 23.12 -30.70
N ALA A 233 -0.73 21.82 -30.84
CA ALA A 233 -1.74 20.78 -30.72
C ALA A 233 -2.42 20.77 -29.34
N ARG A 234 -1.65 21.00 -28.27
CA ARG A 234 -2.20 21.13 -26.91
C ARG A 234 -3.08 22.37 -26.75
N LEU A 235 -2.69 23.50 -27.33
CA LEU A 235 -3.49 24.74 -27.31
C LEU A 235 -4.78 24.58 -28.11
N ASP A 236 -4.77 23.86 -29.22
CA ASP A 236 -5.96 23.60 -30.01
C ASP A 236 -6.92 22.64 -29.30
N ALA A 237 -6.40 21.63 -28.60
CA ALA A 237 -7.17 20.77 -27.70
C ALA A 237 -7.82 21.56 -26.55
N VAL A 238 -7.12 22.53 -25.97
CA VAL A 238 -7.68 23.43 -24.93
C VAL A 238 -8.78 24.31 -25.51
N LYS A 239 -8.59 24.90 -26.70
CA LYS A 239 -9.62 25.70 -27.39
C LYS A 239 -10.87 24.88 -27.72
N ALA A 240 -10.72 23.60 -28.01
CA ALA A 240 -11.81 22.65 -28.24
C ALA A 240 -12.50 22.18 -26.94
N GLY A 241 -12.08 22.67 -25.77
CA GLY A 241 -12.67 22.31 -24.47
C GLY A 241 -12.11 21.02 -23.85
N GLY A 242 -10.90 20.61 -24.26
CA GLY A 242 -10.22 19.42 -23.74
C GLY A 242 -9.80 19.53 -22.27
N ALA A 243 -10.14 18.51 -21.49
CA ALA A 243 -9.71 18.30 -20.12
C ALA A 243 -8.36 17.55 -20.00
N GLY A 244 -7.80 17.04 -21.10
CA GLY A 244 -6.49 16.38 -21.18
C GLY A 244 -6.07 16.09 -22.62
N TYR A 245 -4.76 16.00 -22.86
CA TYR A 245 -4.15 15.66 -24.16
C TYR A 245 -3.02 14.64 -23.97
N PHE A 246 -3.14 13.49 -24.60
CA PHE A 246 -2.23 12.35 -24.48
C PHE A 246 -1.55 12.07 -25.82
N LEU A 247 -0.22 11.95 -25.76
CA LEU A 247 0.60 11.58 -26.91
C LEU A 247 0.46 10.09 -27.20
N LYS A 248 0.45 9.71 -28.48
CA LYS A 248 0.56 8.31 -28.86
C LYS A 248 2.04 7.88 -28.95
N PRO A 249 2.38 6.64 -28.55
CA PRO A 249 1.51 5.62 -27.96
C PRO A 249 1.00 6.05 -26.58
N VAL A 250 -0.30 5.84 -26.32
CA VAL A 250 -0.97 6.34 -25.12
C VAL A 250 -0.43 5.65 -23.87
N ASP A 251 0.06 6.45 -22.92
CA ASP A 251 0.39 5.97 -21.57
C ASP A 251 -0.93 5.65 -20.83
N LEU A 252 -1.27 4.36 -20.79
CA LEU A 252 -2.53 3.87 -20.24
C LEU A 252 -2.67 4.17 -18.74
N PRO A 253 -1.66 3.94 -17.87
CA PRO A 253 -1.70 4.42 -16.49
C PRO A 253 -2.00 5.91 -16.37
N LEU A 254 -1.36 6.77 -17.16
CA LEU A 254 -1.60 8.21 -17.12
C LEU A 254 -3.03 8.58 -17.58
N LEU A 255 -3.55 7.93 -18.61
CA LEU A 255 -4.91 8.11 -19.09
C LEU A 255 -5.93 7.62 -18.06
N LEU A 256 -5.68 6.47 -17.44
CA LEU A 256 -6.51 5.88 -16.40
C LEU A 256 -6.51 6.70 -15.12
N ASP A 257 -5.37 7.26 -14.71
CA ASP A 257 -5.29 8.21 -13.60
C ASP A 257 -6.08 9.49 -13.90
N ALA A 258 -6.00 9.98 -15.14
CA ALA A 258 -6.78 11.13 -15.56
C ALA A 258 -8.29 10.85 -15.59
N LEU A 259 -8.69 9.63 -15.97
CA LEU A 259 -10.07 9.15 -15.87
C LEU A 259 -10.49 8.99 -14.41
N ASP A 260 -9.68 8.39 -13.55
CA ASP A 260 -10.02 8.21 -12.13
C ASP A 260 -10.18 9.54 -11.39
N GLU A 261 -9.28 10.49 -11.65
CA GLU A 261 -9.33 11.85 -11.11
C GLU A 261 -10.60 12.58 -11.53
N ARG A 262 -11.12 12.28 -12.73
CA ARG A 262 -12.24 13.01 -13.35
C ARG A 262 -13.58 12.27 -13.28
N VAL A 263 -13.58 10.97 -13.04
CA VAL A 263 -14.73 10.07 -13.25
C VAL A 263 -15.05 9.19 -12.03
N ILE A 264 -14.06 8.54 -11.38
CA ILE A 264 -14.32 7.52 -10.32
C ILE A 264 -14.45 8.09 -8.90
N ARG A 265 -14.12 9.37 -8.65
CA ARG A 265 -14.28 9.96 -7.30
C ARG A 265 -15.41 10.99 -7.13
N PRO A 266 -16.70 10.59 -7.24
CA PRO A 266 -17.81 11.34 -6.68
C PRO A 266 -18.45 10.67 -5.45
N LEU A 267 -17.79 9.71 -4.78
CA LEU A 267 -18.34 9.12 -3.55
C LEU A 267 -17.78 9.82 -2.30
N GLU A 268 -18.68 10.59 -1.67
CA GLU A 268 -18.57 11.33 -0.41
C GLU A 268 -17.71 12.61 -0.40
N GLN A 269 -17.91 13.51 -1.37
CA GLN A 269 -17.40 14.89 -1.25
C GLN A 269 -18.22 15.64 -0.19
N ARG A 270 -17.61 15.89 0.97
CA ARG A 270 -18.24 16.52 2.13
C ARG A 270 -17.93 18.01 2.15
N VAL A 271 -18.95 18.84 2.05
CA VAL A 271 -18.81 20.28 1.93
C VAL A 271 -19.38 20.99 3.15
N LEU A 272 -18.53 21.65 3.93
CA LEU A 272 -18.96 22.45 5.08
C LEU A 272 -19.24 23.87 4.62
N ILE A 273 -20.46 24.35 4.84
CA ILE A 273 -20.91 25.69 4.45
C ILE A 273 -21.02 26.54 5.71
N ILE A 274 -20.23 27.59 5.80
CA ILE A 274 -20.16 28.49 6.95
C ILE A 274 -20.75 29.83 6.54
N ASP A 275 -21.96 30.07 7.01
CA ASP A 275 -22.77 31.22 6.66
C ASP A 275 -23.87 31.38 7.70
N ASP A 276 -23.97 32.57 8.28
CA ASP A 276 -24.98 32.90 9.30
C ASP A 276 -26.35 33.19 8.66
N SER A 277 -26.41 33.37 7.34
CA SER A 277 -27.64 33.44 6.56
C SER A 277 -28.13 32.04 6.20
N LEU A 278 -28.91 31.43 7.09
CA LEU A 278 -29.52 30.11 6.85
C LEU A 278 -30.26 29.96 5.50
N PRO A 279 -31.01 30.96 4.99
CA PRO A 279 -31.65 30.85 3.68
C PRO A 279 -30.63 30.69 2.53
N VAL A 280 -29.55 31.48 2.56
CA VAL A 280 -28.49 31.43 1.55
C VAL A 280 -27.70 30.14 1.68
N ALA A 281 -27.30 29.77 2.90
CA ALA A 281 -26.57 28.55 3.19
C ALA A 281 -27.33 27.28 2.72
N ARG A 282 -28.65 27.23 2.94
CA ARG A 282 -29.51 26.13 2.47
C ARG A 282 -29.68 26.10 0.95
N GLU A 283 -29.59 27.24 0.29
CA GLU A 283 -29.61 27.31 -1.17
C GLU A 283 -28.29 26.78 -1.77
N LEU A 284 -27.15 27.19 -1.21
CA LEU A 284 -25.84 26.64 -1.57
C LEU A 284 -25.77 25.13 -1.35
N ALA A 285 -26.28 24.66 -0.19
CA ALA A 285 -26.41 23.25 0.13
C ALA A 285 -27.20 22.51 -0.95
N ARG A 286 -28.40 23.00 -1.30
CA ARG A 286 -29.23 22.39 -2.36
C ARG A 286 -28.52 22.28 -3.70
N TRP A 287 -27.78 23.31 -4.11
CA TRP A 287 -27.03 23.26 -5.38
C TRP A 287 -25.93 22.21 -5.37
N LEU A 288 -25.18 22.10 -4.27
CA LEU A 288 -24.09 21.12 -4.11
C LEU A 288 -24.62 19.69 -3.92
N GLU A 289 -25.69 19.51 -3.15
CA GLU A 289 -26.38 18.23 -2.97
C GLU A 289 -26.98 17.72 -4.28
N GLY A 290 -27.45 18.64 -5.14
CA GLY A 290 -27.87 18.32 -6.51
C GLY A 290 -26.76 17.73 -7.39
N ARG A 291 -25.49 17.83 -6.97
CA ARG A 291 -24.32 17.18 -7.60
C ARG A 291 -23.81 15.95 -6.83
N GLY A 292 -24.57 15.44 -5.86
CA GLY A 292 -24.19 14.27 -5.06
C GLY A 292 -23.19 14.56 -3.94
N MET A 293 -22.93 15.83 -3.62
CA MET A 293 -22.10 16.20 -2.48
C MET A 293 -22.89 16.12 -1.18
N VAL A 294 -22.25 15.70 -0.09
CA VAL A 294 -22.85 15.71 1.25
C VAL A 294 -22.55 17.07 1.87
N THR A 295 -23.55 17.83 2.29
CA THR A 295 -23.33 19.16 2.85
C THR A 295 -23.70 19.26 4.33
N GLN A 296 -23.00 20.12 5.06
CA GLN A 296 -23.39 20.55 6.40
C GLN A 296 -23.33 22.07 6.48
N VAL A 297 -24.39 22.68 7.00
CA VAL A 297 -24.46 24.13 7.25
C VAL A 297 -24.08 24.41 8.69
N LEU A 298 -23.14 25.33 8.88
CA LEU A 298 -22.73 25.88 10.17
C LEU A 298 -23.13 27.35 10.25
N ALA A 299 -24.21 27.63 10.97
CA ALA A 299 -24.71 28.98 11.19
C ALA A 299 -24.01 29.72 12.34
N GLN A 300 -23.24 29.01 13.18
CA GLN A 300 -22.46 29.57 14.29
C GLN A 300 -20.96 29.41 14.00
N PRO A 301 -20.29 30.43 13.43
CA PRO A 301 -18.91 30.31 12.96
C PRO A 301 -17.89 29.95 14.05
N LEU A 302 -18.15 30.33 15.31
CA LEU A 302 -17.27 30.02 16.45
C LEU A 302 -17.15 28.52 16.75
N LEU A 303 -18.09 27.69 16.27
CA LEU A 303 -18.04 26.23 16.42
C LEU A 303 -17.29 25.53 15.28
N ILE A 304 -16.53 26.28 14.46
CA ILE A 304 -15.88 25.76 13.24
C ILE A 304 -14.98 24.55 13.51
N LEU A 305 -14.17 24.55 14.58
CA LEU A 305 -13.25 23.44 14.86
C LEU A 305 -13.99 22.15 15.24
N GLN A 306 -15.11 22.29 15.95
CA GLN A 306 -15.98 21.17 16.30
C GLN A 306 -16.68 20.64 15.04
N ALA A 307 -17.19 21.53 14.19
CA ALA A 307 -17.81 21.16 12.93
C ALA A 307 -16.82 20.47 11.98
N LEU A 308 -15.60 20.99 11.84
CA LEU A 308 -14.53 20.38 11.04
C LEU A 308 -14.16 18.98 11.56
N SER A 309 -14.09 18.80 12.88
CA SER A 309 -13.72 17.52 13.50
C SER A 309 -14.80 16.44 13.39
N ASN A 310 -16.08 16.84 13.47
CA ASN A 310 -17.24 15.94 13.40
C ASN A 310 -17.65 15.64 11.96
N PHE A 311 -17.68 16.67 11.12
CA PHE A 311 -18.15 16.56 9.75
C PHE A 311 -17.05 16.13 8.79
N GLN A 312 -15.76 16.35 9.10
CA GLN A 312 -14.63 15.99 8.23
C GLN A 312 -14.86 16.39 6.75
N PRO A 313 -15.05 17.69 6.46
CA PRO A 313 -15.26 18.13 5.09
C PRO A 313 -13.99 17.95 4.26
N SER A 314 -14.18 17.69 2.97
CA SER A 314 -13.15 17.75 1.92
C SER A 314 -13.05 19.15 1.29
N LEU A 315 -14.01 20.03 1.57
CA LEU A 315 -14.08 21.42 1.09
C LEU A 315 -14.86 22.29 2.08
N VAL A 316 -14.40 23.52 2.31
CA VAL A 316 -15.13 24.54 3.09
C VAL A 316 -15.57 25.68 2.18
N LEU A 317 -16.85 26.03 2.24
CA LEU A 317 -17.38 27.29 1.73
C LEU A 317 -17.54 28.23 2.91
N LEU A 318 -16.85 29.36 2.89
CA LEU A 318 -16.83 30.31 3.98
C LEU A 318 -17.32 31.67 3.50
N SER A 319 -18.36 32.21 4.12
CA SER A 319 -18.72 33.61 3.92
C SER A 319 -17.72 34.53 4.61
N LEU A 320 -17.31 35.58 3.91
CA LEU A 320 -16.56 36.69 4.50
C LEU A 320 -17.49 37.67 5.24
N ASP A 321 -18.75 37.77 4.82
CA ASP A 321 -19.75 38.71 5.37
C ASP A 321 -20.55 38.10 6.54
N LEU A 322 -19.86 37.57 7.55
CA LEU A 322 -20.48 37.02 8.76
C LEU A 322 -20.77 38.14 9.78
N LYS A 323 -21.91 38.08 10.49
CA LYS A 323 -22.34 39.11 11.45
C LYS A 323 -21.61 39.07 12.78
N GLU A 324 -21.24 37.88 13.25
CA GLU A 324 -20.68 37.68 14.60
C GLU A 324 -19.14 37.64 14.64
N VAL A 325 -18.51 37.27 13.52
CA VAL A 325 -17.06 37.06 13.43
C VAL A 325 -16.58 37.60 12.09
N ASP A 326 -15.38 38.17 12.05
CA ASP A 326 -14.76 38.53 10.77
C ASP A 326 -14.41 37.25 9.99
N GLY A 327 -15.10 37.02 8.87
CA GLY A 327 -14.90 35.82 8.05
C GLY A 327 -13.51 35.74 7.41
N LEU A 328 -12.83 36.88 7.20
CA LEU A 328 -11.45 36.89 6.73
C LEU A 328 -10.49 36.43 7.83
N ALA A 329 -10.66 36.94 9.05
CA ALA A 329 -9.89 36.50 10.21
C ALA A 329 -10.11 35.01 10.48
N LEU A 330 -11.33 34.50 10.30
CA LEU A 330 -11.65 33.08 10.42
C LEU A 330 -10.97 32.24 9.35
N ALA A 331 -10.92 32.71 8.10
CA ALA A 331 -10.18 32.05 7.02
C ALA A 331 -8.67 31.99 7.31
N GLN A 332 -8.10 33.08 7.83
CA GLN A 332 -6.69 33.13 8.22
C GLN A 332 -6.39 32.20 9.41
N ALA A 333 -7.29 32.13 10.39
CA ALA A 333 -7.17 31.21 11.52
C ALA A 333 -7.19 29.73 11.07
N LEU A 334 -7.98 29.39 10.04
CA LEU A 334 -7.93 28.05 9.44
C LEU A 334 -6.60 27.75 8.76
N ARG A 335 -5.99 28.73 8.09
CA ARG A 335 -4.67 28.58 7.46
C ARG A 335 -3.52 28.47 8.47
N GLN A 336 -3.69 29.02 9.67
CA GLN A 336 -2.76 28.85 10.79
C GLN A 336 -2.94 27.53 11.55
N HIS A 337 -4.05 26.82 11.33
CA HIS A 337 -4.35 25.58 12.06
C HIS A 337 -3.62 24.37 11.45
N GLU A 338 -2.77 23.71 12.22
CA GLU A 338 -1.88 22.61 11.78
C GLU A 338 -2.59 21.51 10.98
N ARG A 339 -3.80 21.13 11.41
CA ARG A 339 -4.61 20.09 10.75
C ARG A 339 -5.42 20.55 9.52
N PHE A 340 -5.78 21.82 9.45
CA PHE A 340 -6.76 22.32 8.46
C PHE A 340 -6.15 23.35 7.50
N ARG A 341 -4.86 23.68 7.65
CA ARG A 341 -4.13 24.59 6.77
C ARG A 341 -4.17 24.22 5.29
N GLU A 342 -4.19 22.92 4.97
CA GLU A 342 -4.28 22.43 3.58
C GLU A 342 -5.73 22.16 3.12
N LEU A 343 -6.73 22.40 3.98
CA LEU A 343 -8.13 22.13 3.65
C LEU A 343 -8.59 23.08 2.54
N PRO A 344 -9.14 22.57 1.42
CA PRO A 344 -9.68 23.39 0.35
C PRO A 344 -10.70 24.40 0.86
N LEU A 345 -10.54 25.68 0.47
CA LEU A 345 -11.42 26.77 0.87
C LEU A 345 -11.97 27.51 -0.36
N ILE A 346 -13.24 27.87 -0.30
CA ILE A 346 -13.90 28.80 -1.23
C ILE A 346 -14.49 29.93 -0.39
N LEU A 347 -14.10 31.16 -0.71
CA LEU A 347 -14.54 32.36 0.00
C LEU A 347 -15.71 33.01 -0.74
N LEU A 348 -16.77 33.37 -0.01
CA LEU A 348 -17.96 34.04 -0.55
C LEU A 348 -18.02 35.47 -0.01
N SER A 349 -17.99 36.46 -0.91
CA SER A 349 -17.96 37.89 -0.54
C SER A 349 -19.00 38.71 -1.27
N ALA A 350 -19.69 39.60 -0.56
CA ALA A 350 -20.57 40.63 -1.12
C ALA A 350 -19.78 41.87 -1.59
N ARG A 351 -18.49 42.00 -1.23
CA ARG A 351 -17.63 43.11 -1.64
C ARG A 351 -17.15 42.93 -3.08
N SER A 352 -17.15 44.02 -3.83
CA SER A 352 -16.76 44.02 -5.25
C SER A 352 -15.25 43.80 -5.48
N ASP A 353 -14.39 44.03 -4.47
CA ASP A 353 -12.93 43.83 -4.58
C ASP A 353 -12.23 43.62 -3.21
N PRO A 354 -12.22 42.40 -2.63
CA PRO A 354 -11.48 42.09 -1.41
C PRO A 354 -10.04 41.60 -1.68
N GLY A 355 -9.52 41.72 -2.91
CA GLY A 355 -8.20 41.21 -3.31
C GLY A 355 -7.02 41.67 -2.43
N PRO A 356 -6.93 42.97 -2.07
CA PRO A 356 -5.85 43.47 -1.20
C PRO A 356 -5.86 42.86 0.20
N ASP A 357 -7.04 42.66 0.78
CA ASP A 357 -7.21 42.10 2.12
C ASP A 357 -6.84 40.59 2.16
N LEU A 358 -7.12 39.86 1.07
CA LEU A 358 -6.73 38.46 0.92
C LEU A 358 -5.21 38.28 0.80
N ALA A 359 -4.53 39.22 0.14
CA ALA A 359 -3.07 39.18 -0.01
C ALA A 359 -2.33 39.39 1.32
N MET A 360 -2.85 40.27 2.18
CA MET A 360 -2.29 40.45 3.53
C MET A 360 -2.58 39.26 4.47
N ALA A 361 -3.64 38.49 4.20
CA ALA A 361 -4.06 37.36 5.02
C ALA A 361 -3.47 36.00 4.57
N ASP A 362 -2.53 35.98 3.62
CA ASP A 362 -1.96 34.77 2.99
C ASP A 362 -3.02 33.86 2.33
N LEU A 363 -4.07 34.47 1.76
CA LEU A 363 -5.19 33.80 1.10
C LEU A 363 -5.24 34.05 -0.41
N SER A 364 -4.19 34.62 -1.00
CA SER A 364 -4.10 34.94 -2.44
C SER A 364 -4.34 33.76 -3.38
N GLY A 365 -4.16 32.52 -2.89
CA GLY A 365 -4.40 31.29 -3.66
C GLY A 365 -5.81 30.72 -3.56
N GLU A 366 -6.70 31.31 -2.75
CA GLU A 366 -8.06 30.80 -2.57
C GLU A 366 -9.04 31.29 -3.64
N VAL A 367 -10.08 30.50 -3.88
CA VAL A 367 -11.11 30.86 -4.85
C VAL A 367 -12.13 31.77 -4.16
N LEU A 368 -12.26 32.99 -4.69
CA LEU A 368 -13.26 33.97 -4.27
C LEU A 368 -14.45 33.99 -5.23
N LEU A 369 -15.66 33.93 -4.70
CA LEU A 369 -16.91 34.09 -5.45
C LEU A 369 -17.75 35.24 -4.87
N GLY A 370 -18.39 36.01 -5.76
CA GLY A 370 -19.32 37.08 -5.38
C GLY A 370 -20.61 36.54 -4.75
N ARG A 371 -21.26 37.31 -3.87
CA ARG A 371 -22.59 37.03 -3.33
C ARG A 371 -23.68 37.86 -4.04
N PRO A 372 -24.80 37.26 -4.49
CA PRO A 372 -25.07 35.81 -4.50
C PRO A 372 -24.20 35.09 -5.55
N PRO A 373 -23.66 33.90 -5.23
CA PRO A 373 -22.80 33.19 -6.18
C PRO A 373 -23.63 32.61 -7.32
N ASN A 374 -23.09 32.69 -8.53
CA ASN A 374 -23.65 31.99 -9.68
C ASN A 374 -23.54 30.46 -9.44
N PRO A 375 -24.63 29.69 -9.56
CA PRO A 375 -24.63 28.24 -9.34
C PRO A 375 -23.60 27.49 -10.19
N GLU A 376 -23.47 27.82 -11.47
CA GLU A 376 -22.51 27.20 -12.40
C GLU A 376 -21.07 27.43 -11.93
N LEU A 377 -20.77 28.67 -11.52
CA LEU A 377 -19.43 29.04 -11.04
C LEU A 377 -19.10 28.38 -9.70
N LEU A 378 -20.07 28.28 -8.79
CA LEU A 378 -19.88 27.60 -7.51
C LEU A 378 -19.55 26.13 -7.68
N LEU A 379 -20.30 25.44 -8.53
CA LEU A 379 -20.09 24.03 -8.82
C LEU A 379 -18.76 23.79 -9.52
N ALA A 380 -18.40 24.64 -10.50
CA ALA A 380 -17.13 24.57 -11.19
C ALA A 380 -15.93 24.83 -10.24
N ALA A 381 -16.03 25.83 -9.37
CA ALA A 381 -15.02 26.16 -8.37
C ALA A 381 -14.81 25.02 -7.36
N SER A 382 -15.91 24.46 -6.85
CA SER A 382 -15.90 23.34 -5.90
C SER A 382 -15.22 22.11 -6.50
N ALA A 383 -15.62 21.73 -7.72
CA ALA A 383 -15.04 20.58 -8.41
C ALA A 383 -13.54 20.80 -8.73
N ARG A 384 -13.15 22.02 -9.15
CA ARG A 384 -11.73 22.35 -9.43
C ARG A 384 -10.88 22.24 -8.18
N ARG A 385 -11.34 22.79 -7.05
CA ARG A 385 -10.56 22.82 -5.80
C ARG A 385 -10.38 21.41 -5.22
N LEU A 386 -11.44 20.59 -5.26
CA LEU A 386 -11.38 19.19 -4.83
C LEU A 386 -10.40 18.36 -5.68
N ARG A 387 -10.40 18.53 -7.01
CA ARG A 387 -9.43 17.86 -7.90
C ARG A 387 -7.98 18.25 -7.57
N GLN A 388 -7.71 19.55 -7.40
CA GLN A 388 -6.36 20.03 -7.09
C GLN A 388 -5.83 19.45 -5.77
N ALA A 389 -6.67 19.38 -4.74
CA ALA A 389 -6.31 18.81 -3.44
C ALA A 389 -5.96 17.31 -3.53
N HIS A 390 -6.69 16.57 -4.36
CA HIS A 390 -6.45 15.14 -4.60
C HIS A 390 -5.17 14.89 -5.43
N SER A 391 -4.90 15.70 -6.46
CA SER A 391 -3.71 15.57 -7.32
C SER A 391 -2.40 15.74 -6.54
N LEU A 392 -2.39 16.66 -5.56
CA LEU A 392 -1.23 16.89 -4.69
C LEU A 392 -0.96 15.70 -3.76
N HIS A 393 -2.01 15.13 -3.15
CA HIS A 393 -1.88 13.95 -2.29
C HIS A 393 -1.46 12.68 -3.05
N GLY A 394 -1.96 12.48 -4.28
CA GLY A 394 -1.60 11.31 -5.10
C GLY A 394 -0.11 11.27 -5.47
N LYS A 395 0.45 12.42 -5.86
CA LYS A 395 1.88 12.53 -6.25
C LYS A 395 2.85 12.28 -5.09
N LEU A 396 2.47 12.64 -3.87
CA LEU A 396 3.27 12.38 -2.66
C LEU A 396 3.33 10.88 -2.31
N SER A 397 2.25 10.14 -2.51
CA SER A 397 2.19 8.69 -2.23
C SER A 397 2.95 7.81 -3.23
N GLN A 398 3.07 8.23 -4.50
CA GLN A 398 3.76 7.45 -5.53
C GLN A 398 5.29 7.45 -5.37
N ILE A 399 5.87 8.44 -4.67
CA ILE A 399 7.32 8.57 -4.47
C ILE A 399 7.82 7.66 -3.33
N SER A 400 6.99 7.31 -2.34
CA SER A 400 7.48 6.57 -1.16
C SER A 400 7.66 5.07 -1.40
N HIS A 401 6.86 4.45 -2.27
CA HIS A 401 6.89 3.00 -2.50
C HIS A 401 7.76 2.56 -3.69
N ARG A 402 8.36 3.50 -4.43
CA ARG A 402 9.17 3.19 -5.61
C ARG A 402 10.65 3.45 -5.37
N ASP A 403 11.48 2.65 -6.02
CA ASP A 403 12.90 2.92 -6.15
C ASP A 403 13.11 4.05 -7.16
N THR A 404 13.90 5.05 -6.77
CA THR A 404 14.07 6.31 -7.51
C THR A 404 14.88 6.14 -8.80
N VAL A 405 15.67 5.07 -8.91
CA VAL A 405 16.50 4.80 -10.09
C VAL A 405 15.76 3.90 -11.08
N SER A 406 15.27 2.75 -10.60
CA SER A 406 14.63 1.76 -11.48
C SER A 406 13.15 2.05 -11.79
N GLY A 407 12.48 2.83 -10.94
CA GLY A 407 11.03 3.04 -10.98
C GLY A 407 10.19 1.79 -10.66
N LEU A 408 10.83 0.67 -10.27
CA LEU A 408 10.17 -0.50 -9.68
C LEU A 408 9.71 -0.18 -8.26
N TYR A 409 8.97 -1.09 -7.64
CA TYR A 409 8.75 -1.00 -6.19
C TYR A 409 10.07 -1.13 -5.43
N ASN A 410 10.12 -0.53 -4.25
CA ASN A 410 11.26 -0.67 -3.36
C ASN A 410 11.17 -1.96 -2.53
N ARG A 411 12.28 -2.34 -1.88
CA ARG A 411 12.37 -3.51 -1.00
C ARG A 411 11.32 -3.52 0.12
N PRO A 412 11.09 -2.43 0.89
CA PRO A 412 10.06 -2.42 1.94
C PRO A 412 8.66 -2.76 1.43
N TYR A 413 8.27 -2.16 0.29
CA TYR A 413 6.98 -2.44 -0.33
C TYR A 413 6.87 -3.92 -0.74
N PHE A 414 7.92 -4.48 -1.35
CA PHE A 414 7.96 -5.89 -1.73
C PHE A 414 7.76 -6.83 -0.53
N LEU A 415 8.47 -6.58 0.57
CA LEU A 415 8.36 -7.39 1.79
C LEU A 415 6.93 -7.34 2.36
N THR A 416 6.32 -6.16 2.38
CA THR A 416 4.92 -5.99 2.82
C THR A 416 3.94 -6.78 1.95
N GLN A 417 4.13 -6.76 0.62
CA GLN A 417 3.26 -7.53 -0.29
C GLN A 417 3.49 -9.04 -0.16
N LEU A 418 4.73 -9.47 0.07
CA LEU A 418 5.05 -10.88 0.29
C LEU A 418 4.41 -11.40 1.59
N GLU A 419 4.44 -10.64 2.68
CA GLU A 419 3.74 -10.99 3.91
C GLU A 419 2.24 -11.19 3.69
N ARG A 420 1.60 -10.25 2.98
CA ARG A 420 0.18 -10.35 2.61
C ARG A 420 -0.10 -11.59 1.76
N ALA A 421 0.76 -11.88 0.78
CA ALA A 421 0.62 -13.04 -0.08
C ALA A 421 0.83 -14.36 0.68
N LEU A 422 1.70 -14.39 1.68
CA LEU A 422 1.90 -15.55 2.55
C LEU A 422 0.68 -15.84 3.43
N VAL A 423 0.05 -14.80 3.99
CA VAL A 423 -1.24 -14.95 4.72
C VAL A 423 -2.31 -15.54 3.81
N ALA A 424 -2.44 -15.05 2.57
CA ALA A 424 -3.38 -15.59 1.58
C ALA A 424 -3.03 -17.04 1.16
N THR A 425 -1.73 -17.37 1.07
CA THR A 425 -1.25 -18.72 0.73
C THR A 425 -1.50 -19.70 1.87
N ALA A 426 -1.30 -19.30 3.14
CA ALA A 426 -1.62 -20.11 4.32
C ALA A 426 -3.12 -20.42 4.42
N ALA A 427 -3.97 -19.54 3.86
CA ALA A 427 -5.40 -19.76 3.69
C ALA A 427 -5.75 -20.68 2.48
N ASN A 428 -4.75 -21.28 1.80
CA ASN A 428 -4.87 -22.13 0.61
C ASN A 428 -5.61 -21.47 -0.58
N ALA A 429 -5.55 -20.14 -0.71
CA ALA A 429 -6.27 -19.42 -1.77
C ALA A 429 -5.56 -19.48 -3.14
N GLN A 430 -4.24 -19.30 -3.18
CA GLN A 430 -3.44 -19.32 -4.40
C GLN A 430 -1.96 -19.66 -4.09
N PRO A 431 -1.29 -20.53 -4.87
CA PRO A 431 0.15 -20.74 -4.75
C PRO A 431 0.94 -19.48 -5.12
N THR A 432 1.89 -19.09 -4.27
CA THR A 432 2.71 -17.89 -4.44
C THR A 432 4.18 -18.28 -4.59
N ALA A 433 4.90 -17.62 -5.50
CA ALA A 433 6.33 -17.79 -5.67
C ALA A 433 7.07 -16.45 -5.56
N VAL A 434 8.30 -16.52 -5.07
CA VAL A 434 9.28 -15.44 -5.07
C VAL A 434 10.35 -15.80 -6.09
N MET A 435 10.51 -14.96 -7.09
CA MET A 435 11.59 -15.06 -8.08
C MET A 435 12.60 -13.94 -7.82
N LEU A 436 13.84 -14.33 -7.56
CA LEU A 436 14.98 -13.45 -7.38
C LEU A 436 15.81 -13.46 -8.65
N VAL A 437 16.09 -12.28 -9.20
CA VAL A 437 16.80 -12.08 -10.46
C VAL A 437 18.04 -11.26 -10.18
N ALA A 438 19.21 -11.91 -10.18
CA ALA A 438 20.48 -11.23 -10.02
C ALA A 438 21.03 -10.74 -11.37
N LEU A 439 21.54 -9.52 -11.37
CA LEU A 439 22.13 -8.84 -12.52
C LEU A 439 23.66 -9.03 -12.50
N ASP A 440 24.13 -10.16 -13.00
CA ASP A 440 25.46 -10.71 -12.65
C ASP A 440 26.66 -9.89 -13.12
N ASN A 441 26.52 -9.09 -14.17
CA ASN A 441 27.59 -8.24 -14.68
C ASN A 441 27.37 -6.74 -14.43
N LEU A 442 26.34 -6.35 -13.66
CA LEU A 442 26.04 -4.93 -13.40
C LEU A 442 27.21 -4.22 -12.70
N ARG A 443 27.90 -4.87 -11.75
CA ARG A 443 29.01 -4.27 -11.00
C ARG A 443 30.24 -4.02 -11.87
N THR A 444 30.48 -4.86 -12.87
CA THR A 444 31.54 -4.64 -13.85
C THR A 444 31.27 -3.36 -14.66
N ILE A 445 30.00 -3.11 -14.97
CA ILE A 445 29.55 -1.91 -15.67
C ILE A 445 29.66 -0.69 -14.74
N GLU A 446 29.17 -0.81 -13.51
CA GLU A 446 29.22 0.25 -12.48
C GLU A 446 30.65 0.69 -12.15
N ASN A 447 31.60 -0.25 -12.07
CA ASN A 447 33.02 0.04 -11.87
C ASN A 447 33.64 0.82 -13.04
N SER A 448 33.04 0.73 -14.23
CA SER A 448 33.50 1.42 -15.43
C SER A 448 32.84 2.79 -15.60
N ASP A 449 31.52 2.84 -15.40
CA ASP A 449 30.71 4.06 -15.44
C ASP A 449 29.41 3.86 -14.61
N VAL A 450 29.30 4.61 -13.51
CA VAL A 450 28.13 4.57 -12.61
C VAL A 450 26.85 5.04 -13.32
N ALA A 451 26.94 6.06 -14.19
CA ALA A 451 25.77 6.57 -14.91
C ALA A 451 25.27 5.56 -15.95
N ALA A 452 26.18 4.82 -16.59
CA ALA A 452 25.82 3.74 -17.50
C ALA A 452 25.13 2.57 -16.76
N ALA A 453 25.54 2.27 -15.52
CA ALA A 453 24.89 1.26 -14.70
C ALA A 453 23.48 1.68 -14.27
N ASP A 454 23.27 2.94 -13.90
CA ASP A 454 21.95 3.49 -13.58
C ASP A 454 21.01 3.48 -14.80
N ASP A 455 21.50 3.86 -15.99
CA ASP A 455 20.73 3.78 -17.24
C ASP A 455 20.36 2.32 -17.59
N LEU A 456 21.32 1.39 -17.45
CA LEU A 456 21.04 -0.04 -17.64
C LEU A 456 19.96 -0.53 -16.66
N LEU A 457 20.05 -0.15 -15.39
CA LEU A 457 19.07 -0.50 -14.36
C LEU A 457 17.67 0.01 -14.71
N GLU A 458 17.55 1.26 -15.15
CA GLU A 458 16.28 1.85 -15.58
C GLU A 458 15.70 1.12 -16.80
N GLN A 459 16.53 0.85 -17.81
CA GLN A 459 16.13 0.09 -18.99
C GLN A 459 15.71 -1.34 -18.64
N ALA A 460 16.48 -2.06 -17.82
CA ALA A 460 16.19 -3.42 -17.38
C ALA A 460 14.88 -3.49 -16.59
N ALA A 461 14.65 -2.51 -15.70
CA ALA A 461 13.41 -2.38 -14.95
C ALA A 461 12.18 -2.12 -15.83
N ARG A 462 12.33 -1.32 -16.89
CA ARG A 462 11.26 -1.11 -17.89
C ARG A 462 10.94 -2.40 -18.63
N ARG A 463 11.96 -3.16 -19.05
CA ARG A 463 11.77 -4.46 -19.73
C ARG A 463 11.11 -5.49 -18.81
N LEU A 464 11.52 -5.55 -17.54
CA LEU A 464 10.91 -6.42 -16.53
C LEU A 464 9.42 -6.11 -16.33
N ARG A 465 9.06 -4.83 -16.23
CA ARG A 465 7.64 -4.42 -16.11
C ARG A 465 6.85 -4.80 -17.36
N ALA A 466 7.40 -4.56 -18.54
CA ALA A 466 6.73 -4.85 -19.80
C ALA A 466 6.41 -6.35 -19.98
N ILE A 467 7.30 -7.25 -19.54
CA ILE A 467 7.08 -8.69 -19.69
C ILE A 467 6.15 -9.28 -18.63
N LEU A 468 6.12 -8.71 -17.41
CA LEU A 468 5.29 -9.21 -16.32
C LEU A 468 3.83 -8.76 -16.43
N GLY A 469 3.56 -7.61 -17.06
CA GLY A 469 2.22 -7.05 -17.17
C GLY A 469 1.62 -6.64 -15.81
N GLU A 470 0.30 -6.63 -15.73
CA GLU A 470 -0.46 -6.31 -14.51
C GLU A 470 -0.62 -7.57 -13.65
N GLY A 471 -0.38 -7.45 -12.34
CA GLY A 471 -0.55 -8.54 -11.37
C GLY A 471 0.71 -8.83 -10.55
N PRO A 472 1.82 -9.32 -11.15
CA PRO A 472 3.07 -9.57 -10.43
C PRO A 472 3.67 -8.30 -9.82
N VAL A 473 4.18 -8.38 -8.59
CA VAL A 473 4.87 -7.26 -7.93
C VAL A 473 6.37 -7.38 -8.21
N ALA A 474 6.91 -6.47 -9.01
CA ALA A 474 8.34 -6.37 -9.30
C ALA A 474 9.01 -5.25 -8.48
N ALA A 475 10.12 -5.56 -7.83
CA ALA A 475 10.84 -4.62 -6.98
C ALA A 475 12.36 -4.66 -7.16
N ARG A 476 13.03 -3.52 -6.98
CA ARG A 476 14.48 -3.48 -6.76
C ARG A 476 14.76 -3.83 -5.29
N PHE A 477 15.30 -5.02 -5.08
CA PHE A 477 15.45 -5.63 -3.76
C PHE A 477 16.84 -5.37 -3.15
N GLY A 478 17.87 -5.29 -3.98
CA GLY A 478 19.23 -4.93 -3.61
C GLY A 478 19.93 -4.21 -4.76
N ASP A 479 21.22 -3.93 -4.61
CA ASP A 479 21.99 -3.13 -5.58
C ASP A 479 21.86 -3.65 -7.02
N ALA A 480 22.02 -4.97 -7.20
CA ALA A 480 21.92 -5.69 -8.47
C ALA A 480 20.94 -6.85 -8.42
N VAL A 481 19.88 -6.71 -7.62
CA VAL A 481 18.88 -7.76 -7.43
C VAL A 481 17.49 -7.20 -7.66
N PHE A 482 16.80 -7.78 -8.63
CA PHE A 482 15.36 -7.62 -8.78
C PHE A 482 14.63 -8.79 -8.13
N THR A 483 13.41 -8.54 -7.67
CA THR A 483 12.51 -9.57 -7.16
C THR A 483 11.15 -9.45 -7.81
N VAL A 484 10.49 -10.60 -7.99
CA VAL A 484 9.15 -10.69 -8.53
C VAL A 484 8.33 -11.60 -7.61
N LEU A 485 7.20 -11.08 -7.14
CA LEU A 485 6.19 -11.81 -6.42
C LEU A 485 5.05 -12.13 -7.38
N LEU A 486 4.73 -13.40 -7.55
CA LEU A 486 3.70 -13.82 -8.48
C LEU A 486 2.91 -15.02 -7.96
N GLY A 487 1.61 -15.01 -8.24
CA GLY A 487 0.77 -16.20 -8.15
C GLY A 487 1.03 -17.12 -9.35
N PHE A 488 0.82 -18.43 -9.18
CA PHE A 488 0.98 -19.37 -10.28
C PHE A 488 0.02 -20.56 -10.15
N ASP A 489 -0.42 -21.10 -11.29
CA ASP A 489 -1.33 -22.26 -11.34
C ASP A 489 -0.58 -23.58 -11.48
N SER A 490 0.60 -23.54 -12.11
CA SER A 490 1.46 -24.70 -12.29
C SER A 490 2.94 -24.31 -12.30
N GLN A 491 3.81 -25.25 -11.91
CA GLN A 491 5.26 -25.03 -11.97
C GLN A 491 5.74 -24.76 -13.41
N ASN A 492 5.08 -25.33 -14.43
CA ASN A 492 5.44 -25.07 -15.81
C ASN A 492 5.16 -23.62 -16.23
N THR A 493 4.04 -23.05 -15.76
CA THR A 493 3.71 -21.63 -15.95
C THR A 493 4.76 -20.75 -15.28
N LEU A 494 5.18 -21.09 -14.07
CA LEU A 494 6.21 -20.36 -13.33
C LEU A 494 7.56 -20.36 -14.07
N LEU A 495 8.00 -21.50 -14.59
CA LEU A 495 9.22 -21.61 -15.40
C LEU A 495 9.11 -20.84 -16.73
N THR A 496 7.94 -20.85 -17.36
CA THR A 496 7.68 -20.09 -18.60
C THR A 496 7.86 -18.59 -18.37
N VAL A 497 7.33 -18.07 -17.25
CA VAL A 497 7.51 -16.67 -16.85
C VAL A 497 8.98 -16.38 -16.56
N ALA A 498 9.68 -17.27 -15.85
CA ALA A 498 11.10 -17.08 -15.55
C ALA A 498 11.97 -17.01 -16.80
N HIS A 499 11.73 -17.89 -17.78
CA HIS A 499 12.42 -17.84 -19.07
C HIS A 499 12.08 -16.58 -19.88
N ALA A 500 10.82 -16.12 -19.84
CA ALA A 500 10.42 -14.88 -20.48
C ALA A 500 11.14 -13.67 -19.86
N VAL A 501 11.23 -13.63 -18.53
CA VAL A 501 11.96 -12.59 -17.79
C VAL A 501 13.45 -12.61 -18.14
N GLN A 502 14.10 -13.77 -18.08
CA GLN A 502 15.51 -13.91 -18.48
C GLN A 502 15.73 -13.40 -19.90
N ASN A 503 14.95 -13.87 -20.87
CA ASN A 503 15.12 -13.47 -22.27
C ASN A 503 14.93 -11.96 -22.47
N ALA A 504 13.92 -11.36 -21.82
CA ALA A 504 13.68 -9.92 -21.92
C ALA A 504 14.81 -9.09 -21.29
N LEU A 505 15.42 -9.59 -20.22
CA LEU A 505 16.51 -8.90 -19.55
C LEU A 505 17.85 -9.07 -20.27
N GLU A 506 18.13 -10.23 -20.87
CA GLU A 506 19.40 -10.48 -21.55
C GLU A 506 19.39 -10.02 -23.02
N LYS A 507 18.22 -9.90 -23.66
CA LYS A 507 18.08 -9.58 -25.08
C LYS A 507 16.96 -8.56 -25.37
N PRO A 508 17.17 -7.62 -26.30
CA PRO A 508 18.42 -7.31 -27.02
C PRO A 508 19.47 -6.62 -26.12
N PRO A 509 20.72 -6.39 -26.57
CA PRO A 509 21.70 -5.60 -25.81
C PRO A 509 21.16 -4.22 -25.41
N TYR A 510 21.76 -3.64 -24.37
CA TYR A 510 21.45 -2.29 -23.89
C TYR A 510 22.36 -1.29 -24.59
N ALA A 511 21.77 -0.24 -25.15
CA ALA A 511 22.52 0.88 -25.69
C ALA A 511 22.81 1.85 -24.54
N LEU A 512 24.07 1.90 -24.12
CA LEU A 512 24.55 2.76 -23.03
C LEU A 512 25.56 3.79 -23.57
N SER A 513 25.90 4.79 -22.75
CA SER A 513 26.97 5.77 -23.05
C SER A 513 28.31 5.11 -23.40
N ILE A 514 28.58 3.94 -22.80
CA ILE A 514 29.81 3.15 -22.97
C ILE A 514 29.76 2.16 -24.14
N GLY A 515 28.66 2.13 -24.91
CA GLY A 515 28.44 1.20 -26.02
C GLY A 515 27.35 0.15 -25.75
N GLU A 516 27.21 -0.81 -26.66
CA GLU A 516 26.26 -1.90 -26.50
C GLU A 516 26.74 -2.93 -25.48
N THR A 517 25.94 -3.19 -24.46
CA THR A 517 26.26 -4.14 -23.40
C THR A 517 25.14 -5.16 -23.22
N ALA A 518 25.48 -6.45 -23.17
CA ALA A 518 24.53 -7.50 -22.83
C ALA A 518 24.51 -7.72 -21.30
N LEU A 519 23.31 -7.74 -20.73
CA LEU A 519 23.10 -8.09 -19.31
C LEU A 519 23.07 -9.62 -19.18
N GLN A 520 23.67 -10.14 -18.12
CA GLN A 520 23.58 -11.56 -17.75
C GLN A 520 22.74 -11.69 -16.48
N THR A 521 21.80 -12.64 -16.46
CA THR A 521 20.88 -12.81 -15.33
C THR A 521 20.85 -14.22 -14.77
N SER A 522 20.99 -14.33 -13.45
CA SER A 522 20.75 -15.58 -12.72
C SER A 522 19.39 -15.49 -12.05
N ILE A 523 18.58 -16.55 -12.16
CA ILE A 523 17.24 -16.56 -11.59
C ILE A 523 17.10 -17.70 -10.59
N GLY A 524 16.74 -17.35 -9.36
CA GLY A 524 16.37 -18.29 -8.31
C GLY A 524 14.91 -18.14 -7.94
N ILE A 525 14.20 -19.26 -7.80
CA ILE A 525 12.76 -19.26 -7.50
C ILE A 525 12.52 -20.06 -6.23
N SER A 526 11.80 -19.49 -5.27
CA SER A 526 11.25 -20.21 -4.12
C SER A 526 9.73 -20.21 -4.18
N ILE A 527 9.13 -21.34 -3.82
CA ILE A 527 7.68 -21.54 -3.81
C ILE A 527 7.20 -21.54 -2.35
N ALA A 528 6.23 -20.68 -2.05
CA ALA A 528 5.56 -20.65 -0.75
C ALA A 528 4.87 -21.99 -0.50
N SER A 529 5.06 -22.56 0.69
CA SER A 529 4.35 -23.76 1.14
C SER A 529 3.59 -23.48 2.42
N THR A 530 2.55 -24.26 2.71
CA THR A 530 1.74 -24.12 3.93
C THR A 530 2.52 -24.34 5.22
N ALA A 531 3.67 -25.01 5.16
CA ALA A 531 4.58 -25.21 6.28
C ALA A 531 5.60 -24.07 6.46
N MET A 532 5.67 -23.13 5.52
CA MET A 532 6.60 -22.00 5.54
C MET A 532 5.83 -20.71 5.82
N SER A 533 6.00 -20.17 7.02
CA SER A 533 5.30 -18.97 7.48
C SER A 533 6.17 -17.71 7.49
N GLU A 534 7.45 -17.79 7.10
CA GLU A 534 8.39 -16.68 7.25
C GLU A 534 8.96 -16.19 5.90
N THR A 535 8.69 -14.92 5.60
CA THR A 535 9.18 -14.14 4.45
C THR A 535 10.68 -14.32 4.22
N ALA A 536 11.48 -14.25 5.30
CA ALA A 536 12.93 -14.36 5.24
C ALA A 536 13.41 -15.73 4.72
N THR A 537 12.69 -16.82 5.05
CA THR A 537 13.06 -18.16 4.58
C THR A 537 12.78 -18.32 3.09
N LEU A 538 11.67 -17.77 2.57
CA LEU A 538 11.39 -17.79 1.14
C LEU A 538 12.46 -17.03 0.35
N ILE A 539 12.84 -15.84 0.82
CA ILE A 539 13.87 -15.03 0.18
C ILE A 539 15.22 -15.76 0.24
N GLN A 540 15.60 -16.33 1.39
CA GLN A 540 16.82 -17.14 1.51
C GLN A 540 16.82 -18.29 0.50
N GLN A 541 15.72 -19.02 0.35
CA GLN A 541 15.65 -20.15 -0.58
C GLN A 541 15.72 -19.70 -2.05
N ALA A 542 15.09 -18.56 -2.38
CA ALA A 542 15.17 -17.99 -3.72
C ALA A 542 16.60 -17.50 -4.01
N ASP A 543 17.27 -16.90 -3.02
CA ASP A 543 18.67 -16.46 -3.15
C ASP A 543 19.63 -17.64 -3.29
N LEU A 544 19.47 -18.69 -2.47
CA LEU A 544 20.23 -19.93 -2.63
C LEU A 544 20.03 -20.52 -4.03
N ALA A 545 18.79 -20.57 -4.54
CA ALA A 545 18.53 -21.00 -5.91
C ALA A 545 19.16 -20.06 -6.96
N CYS A 546 19.22 -18.76 -6.69
CA CYS A 546 19.84 -17.79 -7.58
C CYS A 546 21.36 -17.99 -7.62
N SER A 547 22.00 -18.25 -6.47
CA SER A 547 23.41 -18.65 -6.42
C SER A 547 23.65 -19.95 -7.21
N MET A 548 22.73 -20.93 -7.12
CA MET A 548 22.82 -22.15 -7.94
C MET A 548 22.83 -21.85 -9.44
N ALA A 549 21.98 -20.92 -9.87
CA ALA A 549 21.92 -20.45 -11.26
C ALA A 549 23.19 -19.69 -11.68
N ARG A 550 23.84 -18.99 -10.75
CA ARG A 550 25.09 -18.29 -11.02
C ARG A 550 26.28 -19.23 -11.18
N ASP A 551 26.39 -20.23 -10.31
CA ASP A 551 27.49 -21.20 -10.31
C ASP A 551 27.37 -22.27 -11.41
N SER A 552 26.18 -22.43 -11.97
CA SER A 552 25.89 -23.40 -13.02
C SER A 552 26.38 -22.93 -14.39
N LYS A 553 27.03 -23.83 -15.13
CA LYS A 553 27.50 -23.56 -16.50
C LYS A 553 26.37 -23.61 -17.55
N ASP A 554 25.34 -24.42 -17.31
CA ASP A 554 24.31 -24.75 -18.30
C ASP A 554 22.91 -24.28 -17.90
N THR A 555 22.65 -24.06 -16.61
CA THR A 555 21.29 -23.77 -16.10
C THR A 555 21.28 -22.47 -15.30
N ARG A 556 20.69 -21.43 -15.91
CA ARG A 556 20.63 -20.06 -15.35
C ARG A 556 19.33 -19.75 -14.61
N ILE A 557 18.47 -20.76 -14.44
CA ILE A 557 17.20 -20.67 -13.69
C ILE A 557 17.10 -21.90 -12.79
N HIS A 558 16.98 -21.71 -11.48
CA HIS A 558 16.79 -22.80 -10.53
C HIS A 558 15.56 -22.59 -9.65
N VAL A 559 14.83 -23.67 -9.40
CA VAL A 559 13.66 -23.69 -8.50
C VAL A 559 14.03 -24.45 -7.23
N HIS A 560 13.84 -23.82 -6.08
CA HIS A 560 13.94 -24.43 -4.77
C HIS A 560 12.57 -25.00 -4.38
N HIS A 561 12.49 -26.33 -4.30
CA HIS A 561 11.35 -27.03 -3.73
C HIS A 561 11.57 -27.13 -2.23
N GLY A 562 10.71 -26.52 -1.41
CA GLY A 562 10.78 -26.61 0.05
C GLY A 562 10.79 -28.08 0.50
N GLN A 563 11.97 -28.62 0.81
CA GLN A 563 12.14 -29.93 1.43
C GLN A 563 12.21 -29.78 2.96
N ARG A 564 11.87 -30.87 3.67
CA ARG A 564 11.87 -30.93 5.14
C ARG A 564 13.19 -30.44 5.75
N ALA A 565 13.08 -29.64 6.80
CA ALA A 565 14.17 -29.06 7.59
C ALA A 565 15.26 -30.07 8.04
N ASP A 566 14.91 -31.37 8.12
CA ASP A 566 15.83 -32.43 8.58
C ASP A 566 16.94 -32.79 7.57
N LEU A 567 16.84 -32.37 6.29
CA LEU A 567 17.88 -32.56 5.27
C LEU A 567 18.75 -31.31 5.05
N GLU A 568 18.48 -30.19 5.72
CA GLU A 568 19.16 -28.91 5.48
C GLU A 568 20.58 -28.87 6.07
N ALA A 569 20.84 -29.58 7.18
CA ALA A 569 22.12 -29.50 7.91
C ALA A 569 23.34 -29.97 7.12
N ASP A 570 23.15 -30.78 6.08
CA ASP A 570 24.21 -31.31 5.22
C ASP A 570 24.24 -30.69 3.82
N ASN A 571 23.49 -29.62 3.57
CA ASN A 571 23.47 -28.97 2.26
C ASN A 571 24.86 -28.36 1.94
N PRO A 572 25.58 -28.85 0.90
CA PRO A 572 26.91 -28.35 0.55
C PRO A 572 26.91 -26.84 0.24
N ARG A 573 25.77 -26.24 -0.08
CA ARG A 573 25.64 -24.82 -0.40
C ARG A 573 25.43 -23.93 0.82
N GLN A 574 24.75 -24.43 1.85
CA GLN A 574 24.77 -23.78 3.16
C GLN A 574 26.20 -23.76 3.72
N ARG A 575 26.97 -24.84 3.50
CA ARG A 575 28.40 -24.86 3.83
C ARG A 575 29.19 -23.82 3.04
N HIS A 576 28.96 -23.70 1.73
CA HIS A 576 29.62 -22.68 0.91
C HIS A 576 29.29 -21.25 1.38
N LEU A 577 28.02 -20.93 1.61
CA LEU A 577 27.63 -19.62 2.13
C LEU A 577 28.20 -19.34 3.54
N LEU A 578 28.28 -20.36 4.41
CA LEU A 578 28.98 -20.24 5.70
C LEU A 578 30.47 -19.93 5.53
N GLU A 579 31.13 -20.55 4.55
CA GLU A 579 32.52 -20.26 4.19
C GLU A 579 32.65 -18.83 3.66
N GLU A 580 31.76 -18.38 2.77
CA GLU A 580 31.75 -17.01 2.27
C GLU A 580 31.58 -15.97 3.38
N ILE A 581 30.67 -16.22 4.34
CA ILE A 581 30.46 -15.38 5.52
C ILE A 581 31.73 -15.36 6.38
N ARG A 582 32.34 -16.52 6.65
CA ARG A 582 33.60 -16.61 7.41
C ARG A 582 34.72 -15.83 6.75
N GLU A 583 34.84 -15.92 5.44
CA GLU A 583 35.87 -15.19 4.70
C GLU A 583 35.55 -13.70 4.60
N ALA A 584 34.29 -13.30 4.50
CA ALA A 584 33.90 -11.90 4.54
C ALA A 584 34.31 -11.27 5.88
N VAL A 585 34.18 -12.02 6.98
CA VAL A 585 34.69 -11.62 8.29
C VAL A 585 36.22 -11.48 8.27
N GLN A 586 36.94 -12.50 7.81
CA GLN A 586 38.41 -12.52 7.80
C GLN A 586 39.04 -11.45 6.89
N GLN A 587 38.41 -11.18 5.74
CA GLN A 587 38.89 -10.25 4.71
C GLN A 587 38.31 -8.83 4.85
N GLN A 588 37.73 -8.51 6.01
CA GLN A 588 37.16 -7.17 6.31
C GLN A 588 36.13 -6.68 5.28
N ARG A 589 35.36 -7.60 4.67
CA ARG A 589 34.30 -7.28 3.69
C ARG A 589 32.95 -7.00 4.35
N MET A 590 32.98 -6.39 5.52
CA MET A 590 31.80 -6.04 6.31
C MET A 590 31.79 -4.55 6.61
N ASN A 591 30.62 -3.94 6.55
CA ASN A 591 30.41 -2.53 6.85
C ASN A 591 29.14 -2.33 7.68
N LEU A 592 29.14 -1.26 8.48
CA LEU A 592 27.97 -0.84 9.23
C LEU A 592 27.31 0.33 8.50
N LEU A 593 26.00 0.24 8.33
CA LEU A 593 25.15 1.37 8.01
C LEU A 593 24.43 1.84 9.26
N PHE A 594 24.03 3.10 9.26
CA PHE A 594 23.39 3.76 10.38
C PHE A 594 22.11 4.41 9.90
N GLN A 595 21.01 4.18 10.62
CA GLN A 595 19.74 4.85 10.34
C GLN A 595 19.27 5.62 11.58
N PRO A 596 18.95 6.92 11.46
CA PRO A 596 18.60 7.75 12.60
C PRO A 596 17.22 7.36 13.17
N ILE A 597 17.11 7.42 14.50
CA ILE A 597 15.88 7.29 15.27
C ILE A 597 15.61 8.65 15.91
N VAL A 598 14.55 9.33 15.47
CA VAL A 598 14.34 10.76 15.74
C VAL A 598 13.21 10.93 16.74
N SER A 599 13.38 11.85 17.70
CA SER A 599 12.35 12.15 18.68
C SER A 599 11.23 12.98 18.08
N LEU A 600 9.98 12.65 18.43
CA LEU A 600 8.82 13.52 18.19
C LEU A 600 8.60 14.50 19.36
N ARG A 601 9.36 14.37 20.45
CA ARG A 601 9.15 15.10 21.71
C ARG A 601 10.30 16.06 22.05
N GLY A 602 11.15 16.38 21.07
CA GLY A 602 12.24 17.35 21.22
C GLY A 602 13.49 16.82 21.91
N ASP A 603 13.64 15.49 22.08
CA ASP A 603 14.89 14.90 22.53
C ASP A 603 15.94 14.93 21.39
N ALA A 604 17.03 15.68 21.62
CA ALA A 604 18.10 15.90 20.65
C ALA A 604 19.24 14.86 20.71
N ALA A 605 19.16 13.85 21.58
CA ALA A 605 20.22 12.85 21.68
C ALA A 605 20.31 12.00 20.41
N GLU A 606 21.54 11.82 19.90
CA GLU A 606 21.79 11.11 18.66
C GLU A 606 21.49 9.62 18.84
N ARG A 607 20.48 9.10 18.16
CA ARG A 607 20.14 7.68 18.17
C ARG A 607 20.22 7.11 16.77
N TYR A 608 20.93 5.99 16.63
CA TYR A 608 21.01 5.28 15.36
C TYR A 608 20.78 3.78 15.55
N GLU A 609 20.04 3.17 14.62
CA GLU A 609 20.10 1.73 14.43
C GLU A 609 21.33 1.36 13.60
N VAL A 610 22.05 0.34 14.07
CA VAL A 610 23.22 -0.23 13.43
C VAL A 610 22.80 -1.41 12.56
N LEU A 611 23.08 -1.31 11.26
CA LEU A 611 22.69 -2.28 10.25
C LEU A 611 23.93 -2.88 9.61
N LEU A 612 24.19 -4.17 9.88
CA LEU A 612 25.30 -4.90 9.27
C LEU A 612 25.04 -5.11 7.78
N ARG A 613 26.09 -4.91 6.98
CA ARG A 613 26.16 -5.24 5.56
C ARG A 613 27.43 -6.04 5.30
N MET A 614 27.30 -7.02 4.41
CA MET A 614 28.36 -7.94 4.05
C MET A 614 28.45 -8.02 2.54
N ARG A 615 29.67 -8.17 2.02
CA ARG A 615 29.89 -8.39 0.59
C ARG A 615 30.56 -9.73 0.35
N ASN A 616 30.19 -10.42 -0.73
CA ASN A 616 30.85 -11.64 -1.18
C ASN A 616 32.23 -11.35 -1.81
N ARG A 617 32.94 -12.37 -2.29
CA ARG A 617 34.31 -12.21 -2.86
C ARG A 617 34.31 -11.32 -4.11
N GLU A 618 33.23 -11.38 -4.86
CA GLU A 618 33.00 -10.58 -6.07
C GLU A 618 32.52 -9.16 -5.75
N GLY A 619 32.35 -8.84 -4.47
CA GLY A 619 31.95 -7.52 -3.96
C GLY A 619 30.45 -7.23 -4.01
N TRP A 620 29.61 -8.24 -4.32
CA TRP A 620 28.16 -8.16 -4.25
C TRP A 620 27.66 -8.14 -2.82
N GLU A 621 26.59 -7.38 -2.55
CA GLU A 621 25.90 -7.43 -1.26
C GLU A 621 25.34 -8.84 -1.01
N LEU A 622 25.70 -9.43 0.13
CA LEU A 622 25.04 -10.63 0.62
C LEU A 622 23.72 -10.22 1.27
N LEU A 623 22.60 -10.79 0.80
CA LEU A 623 21.28 -10.38 1.27
C LEU A 623 21.12 -10.63 2.78
N PRO A 624 20.66 -9.63 3.55
CA PRO A 624 20.42 -9.78 4.99
C PRO A 624 19.55 -10.99 5.36
N GLU A 625 18.47 -11.24 4.61
CA GLU A 625 17.55 -12.36 4.84
C GLU A 625 18.27 -13.71 4.73
N THR A 626 19.17 -13.83 3.77
CA THR A 626 19.96 -15.04 3.52
C THR A 626 21.02 -15.24 4.59
N VAL A 627 21.79 -14.19 4.90
CA VAL A 627 22.84 -14.23 5.92
C VAL A 627 22.23 -14.54 7.29
N PHE A 628 21.23 -13.77 7.74
CA PHE A 628 20.75 -13.89 9.12
C PHE A 628 19.94 -15.16 9.37
N THR A 629 19.30 -15.75 8.36
CA THR A 629 18.62 -17.04 8.53
C THR A 629 19.61 -18.17 8.75
N LEU A 630 20.76 -18.13 8.06
CA LEU A 630 21.85 -19.09 8.26
C LEU A 630 22.53 -18.87 9.62
N VAL A 631 22.88 -17.62 9.90
CA VAL A 631 23.61 -17.20 11.11
C VAL A 631 22.87 -17.60 12.40
N ARG A 632 21.53 -17.50 12.44
CA ARG A 632 20.71 -17.90 13.60
C ARG A 632 20.92 -19.35 14.05
N ARG A 633 21.39 -20.23 13.15
CA ARG A 633 21.55 -21.68 13.40
C ARG A 633 23.00 -22.12 13.60
N HIS A 634 23.97 -21.22 13.41
CA HIS A 634 25.40 -21.57 13.42
C HIS A 634 26.22 -20.62 14.30
N ARG A 635 27.32 -21.14 14.87
CA ARG A 635 28.25 -20.37 15.75
C ARG A 635 28.87 -19.14 15.10
N ILE A 636 28.77 -18.98 13.78
CA ILE A 636 29.22 -17.78 13.07
C ILE A 636 28.44 -16.53 13.54
N GLY A 637 27.23 -16.68 14.06
CA GLY A 637 26.47 -15.56 14.64
C GLY A 637 27.13 -14.89 15.81
N MET A 638 27.76 -15.67 16.69
CA MET A 638 28.54 -15.13 17.80
C MET A 638 29.69 -14.24 17.30
N VAL A 639 30.34 -14.64 16.19
CA VAL A 639 31.43 -13.88 15.58
C VAL A 639 30.91 -12.57 15.00
N LEU A 640 29.77 -12.59 14.32
CA LEU A 640 29.14 -11.39 13.76
C LEU A 640 28.66 -10.44 14.85
N ASP A 641 27.97 -10.95 15.87
CA ASP A 641 27.49 -10.17 17.01
C ASP A 641 28.66 -9.48 17.72
N ARG A 642 29.73 -10.22 18.04
CA ARG A 642 30.97 -9.65 18.63
C ARG A 642 31.61 -8.60 17.71
N TRP A 643 31.66 -8.84 16.40
CA TRP A 643 32.24 -7.89 15.45
C TRP A 643 31.45 -6.58 15.42
N VAL A 644 30.11 -6.66 15.31
CA VAL A 644 29.23 -5.48 15.31
C VAL A 644 29.35 -4.70 16.62
N ILE A 645 29.35 -5.40 17.76
CA ILE A 645 29.50 -4.78 19.08
C ILE A 645 30.86 -4.08 19.22
N ALA A 646 31.95 -4.74 18.84
CA ALA A 646 33.29 -4.16 18.92
C ALA A 646 33.42 -2.89 18.07
N HIS A 647 32.91 -2.92 16.84
CA HIS A 647 32.95 -1.78 15.93
C HIS A 647 32.06 -0.64 16.42
N SER A 648 30.91 -0.96 17.02
CA SER A 648 30.00 0.01 17.63
C SER A 648 30.63 0.70 18.85
N ILE A 649 31.29 -0.06 19.74
CA ILE A 649 32.02 0.51 20.89
C ILE A 649 33.15 1.44 20.42
N ARG A 650 33.92 1.03 19.40
CA ARG A 650 34.98 1.88 18.82
C ARG A 650 34.41 3.19 18.29
N LEU A 651 33.30 3.12 17.55
CA LEU A 651 32.64 4.28 16.97
C LEU A 651 32.04 5.20 18.03
N LEU A 652 31.42 4.64 19.08
CA LEU A 652 30.92 5.40 20.22
C LEU A 652 32.04 6.14 20.95
N ARG A 653 33.20 5.49 21.14
CA ARG A 653 34.37 6.14 21.73
C ARG A 653 34.84 7.32 20.87
N GLU A 654 34.92 7.14 19.55
CA GLU A 654 35.30 8.22 18.63
C GLU A 654 34.32 9.39 18.71
N ARG A 655 33.01 9.11 18.75
CA ARG A 655 31.96 10.12 18.92
C ARG A 655 32.08 10.87 20.25
N GLN A 656 32.30 10.14 21.33
CA GLN A 656 32.48 10.70 22.67
C GLN A 656 33.69 11.64 22.73
N MET A 657 34.81 11.29 22.06
CA MET A 657 35.99 12.17 21.95
C MET A 657 35.70 13.48 21.22
N HIS A 658 34.69 13.50 20.34
CA HIS A 658 34.20 14.70 19.66
C HIS A 658 33.04 15.38 20.42
N GLY A 659 32.80 15.02 21.68
CA GLY A 659 31.76 15.62 22.52
C GLY A 659 30.33 15.21 22.16
N ARG A 660 30.15 14.15 21.36
CA ARG A 660 28.82 13.68 20.95
C ARG A 660 28.34 12.51 21.81
N ALA A 661 27.18 12.67 22.42
CA ALA A 661 26.49 11.63 23.17
C ALA A 661 25.59 10.82 22.23
N THR A 662 26.16 9.79 21.60
CA THR A 662 25.45 8.90 20.67
C THR A 662 24.98 7.63 21.37
N ILE A 663 23.79 7.14 20.99
CA ILE A 663 23.19 5.88 21.39
C ILE A 663 23.03 5.00 20.15
N LEU A 664 23.52 3.77 20.22
CA LEU A 664 23.44 2.80 19.13
C LEU A 664 22.51 1.64 19.51
N PHE A 665 21.55 1.38 18.64
CA PHE A 665 20.66 0.22 18.68
C PHE A 665 21.29 -0.90 17.85
N ILE A 666 21.54 -2.06 18.47
CA ILE A 666 22.25 -3.19 17.89
C ILE A 666 21.38 -4.43 17.97
N ASN A 667 21.03 -4.99 16.81
CA ASN A 667 20.36 -6.27 16.72
C ASN A 667 21.26 -7.40 17.24
N ILE A 668 20.71 -8.24 18.14
CA ILE A 668 21.40 -9.44 18.64
C ILE A 668 20.68 -10.70 18.22
N SER A 669 21.46 -11.71 17.83
CA SER A 669 20.93 -13.01 17.44
C SER A 669 20.67 -13.90 18.68
N PRO A 670 19.78 -14.91 18.60
CA PRO A 670 19.61 -15.90 19.66
C PRO A 670 20.89 -16.73 19.91
N THR A 671 21.90 -16.65 19.03
CA THR A 671 23.20 -17.31 19.26
C THR A 671 23.98 -16.70 20.42
N ILE A 672 23.58 -15.53 20.92
CA ILE A 672 24.08 -14.95 22.18
C ILE A 672 23.97 -15.91 23.36
N LEU A 673 22.96 -16.80 23.37
CA LEU A 673 22.76 -17.82 24.39
C LEU A 673 23.87 -18.87 24.42
N GLN A 674 24.62 -19.03 23.32
CA GLN A 674 25.70 -19.99 23.18
C GLN A 674 27.06 -19.37 23.51
N ASP A 675 27.13 -18.05 23.72
CA ASP A 675 28.36 -17.31 23.98
C ASP A 675 28.49 -16.95 25.47
N GLU A 676 28.97 -17.91 26.26
CA GLU A 676 29.10 -17.77 27.72
C GLU A 676 30.03 -16.61 28.13
N GLU A 677 31.03 -16.29 27.30
CA GLU A 677 32.05 -15.27 27.58
C GLU A 677 31.67 -13.87 27.07
N LEU A 678 30.61 -13.74 26.26
CA LEU A 678 30.30 -12.47 25.58
C LEU A 678 30.11 -11.32 26.56
N LEU A 679 29.36 -11.56 27.64
CA LEU A 679 29.00 -10.50 28.59
C LEU A 679 30.22 -10.02 29.37
N ASP A 680 31.11 -10.92 29.76
CA ASP A 680 32.36 -10.57 30.45
C ASP A 680 33.31 -9.82 29.51
N TRP A 681 33.39 -10.26 28.25
CA TRP A 681 34.12 -9.57 27.19
C TRP A 681 33.57 -8.16 26.94
N LEU A 682 32.24 -8.01 26.85
CA LEU A 682 31.57 -6.73 26.68
C LEU A 682 31.83 -5.79 27.86
N GLN A 683 31.68 -6.27 29.09
CA GLN A 683 31.96 -5.51 30.31
C GLN A 683 33.40 -5.00 30.33
N SER A 684 34.37 -5.88 30.02
CA SER A 684 35.78 -5.51 29.92
C SER A 684 36.02 -4.47 28.81
N GLY A 685 35.36 -4.64 27.66
CA GLY A 685 35.43 -3.72 26.53
C GLY A 685 34.93 -2.31 26.86
N LEU A 686 33.75 -2.21 27.49
CA LEU A 686 33.19 -0.94 27.96
C LEU A 686 34.09 -0.27 28.99
N HIS A 687 34.58 -1.03 29.98
CA HIS A 687 35.48 -0.50 31.00
C HIS A 687 36.80 0.04 30.42
N LYS A 688 37.43 -0.71 29.50
CA LYS A 688 38.68 -0.31 28.84
C LYS A 688 38.53 0.91 27.92
N THR A 689 37.35 1.07 27.33
CA THR A 689 37.11 2.15 26.36
C THR A 689 36.53 3.40 26.98
N GLY A 690 35.94 3.30 28.19
CA GLY A 690 35.26 4.40 28.87
C GLY A 690 33.90 4.76 28.25
N VAL A 691 33.41 3.94 27.31
CA VAL A 691 32.12 4.15 26.67
C VAL A 691 31.02 3.85 27.70
N PRO A 692 30.06 4.77 27.93
CA PRO A 692 28.94 4.51 28.82
C PRO A 692 28.10 3.32 28.31
N ALA A 693 27.79 2.37 29.19
CA ALA A 693 26.97 1.21 28.83
C ALA A 693 25.58 1.61 28.29
N SER A 694 25.04 2.74 28.76
CA SER A 694 23.78 3.33 28.33
C SER A 694 23.77 3.81 26.88
N SER A 695 24.94 3.94 26.24
CA SER A 695 25.06 4.24 24.81
C SER A 695 24.82 3.02 23.92
N LEU A 696 24.64 1.83 24.48
CA LEU A 696 24.29 0.61 23.76
C LEU A 696 22.88 0.16 24.13
N VAL A 697 22.05 -0.04 23.12
CA VAL A 697 20.72 -0.64 23.23
C VAL A 697 20.70 -1.92 22.41
N PHE A 698 20.44 -3.05 23.05
CA PHE A 698 20.36 -4.33 22.35
C PHE A 698 18.93 -4.62 21.90
N GLU A 699 18.76 -4.92 20.62
CA GLU A 699 17.47 -5.18 19.99
C GLU A 699 17.28 -6.67 19.72
N LEU A 700 16.09 -7.18 20.02
CA LEU A 700 15.69 -8.54 19.71
C LEU A 700 14.22 -8.57 19.28
N THR A 701 13.89 -9.42 18.31
CA THR A 701 12.52 -9.49 17.79
C THR A 701 11.58 -10.13 18.80
N GLU A 702 10.31 -9.70 18.82
CA GLU A 702 9.28 -10.27 19.71
C GLU A 702 9.24 -11.80 19.63
N SER A 703 9.23 -12.34 18.40
CA SER A 703 9.21 -13.78 18.15
C SER A 703 10.41 -14.52 18.77
N THR A 704 11.62 -13.97 18.64
CA THR A 704 12.84 -14.56 19.21
C THR A 704 12.77 -14.54 20.73
N ALA A 705 12.29 -13.43 21.29
CA ALA A 705 12.11 -13.26 22.73
C ALA A 705 11.10 -14.27 23.29
N GLU A 706 9.99 -14.51 22.59
CA GLU A 706 8.93 -15.40 23.02
C GLU A 706 9.39 -16.86 23.00
N VAL A 707 10.04 -17.30 21.91
CA VAL A 707 10.56 -18.66 21.74
C VAL A 707 11.64 -18.99 22.77
N HIS A 708 12.57 -18.06 23.02
CA HIS A 708 13.74 -18.29 23.88
C HIS A 708 13.65 -17.63 25.26
N ARG A 709 12.45 -17.23 25.69
CA ARG A 709 12.20 -16.41 26.89
C ARG A 709 12.97 -16.87 28.14
N GLN A 710 12.86 -18.16 28.49
CA GLN A 710 13.47 -18.68 29.71
C GLN A 710 15.01 -18.64 29.67
N ALA A 711 15.60 -18.87 28.49
CA ALA A 711 17.05 -18.87 28.32
C ALA A 711 17.62 -17.45 28.18
N LEU A 712 16.87 -16.53 27.55
CA LEU A 712 17.31 -15.14 27.35
C LEU A 712 17.23 -14.30 28.61
N LEU A 713 16.27 -14.57 29.51
CA LEU A 713 16.03 -13.70 30.67
C LEU A 713 17.26 -13.45 31.54
N PRO A 714 18.09 -14.46 31.91
CA PRO A 714 19.34 -14.22 32.64
C PRO A 714 20.36 -13.37 31.87
N VAL A 715 20.48 -13.58 30.56
CA VAL A 715 21.42 -12.84 29.69
C VAL A 715 21.01 -11.37 29.60
N LEU A 716 19.73 -11.12 29.34
CA LEU A 716 19.17 -9.78 29.24
C LEU A 716 19.22 -9.03 30.58
N GLN A 717 19.02 -9.74 31.71
CA GLN A 717 19.18 -9.15 33.03
C GLN A 717 20.63 -8.73 33.30
N ARG A 718 21.62 -9.53 32.91
CA ARG A 718 23.03 -9.12 33.02
C ARG A 718 23.36 -7.90 32.15
N LEU A 719 22.82 -7.83 30.92
CA LEU A 719 22.96 -6.63 30.07
C LEU A 719 22.39 -5.38 30.74
N LYS A 720 21.21 -5.51 31.36
CA LYS A 720 20.58 -4.47 32.17
C LYS A 720 21.43 -4.04 33.36
N ASP A 721 21.95 -5.01 34.12
CA ASP A 721 22.77 -4.74 35.32
C ASP A 721 24.09 -4.04 34.96
N MET A 722 24.61 -4.24 33.74
CA MET A 722 25.73 -3.48 33.19
C MET A 722 25.36 -2.03 32.81
N GLY A 723 24.07 -1.71 32.70
CA GLY A 723 23.56 -0.40 32.31
C GLY A 723 23.23 -0.26 30.82
N CYS A 724 23.23 -1.35 30.05
CA CYS A 724 22.79 -1.34 28.65
C CYS A 724 21.26 -1.27 28.53
N GLY A 725 20.78 -0.65 27.46
CA GLY A 725 19.36 -0.63 27.11
C GLY A 725 18.92 -1.91 26.40
N LEU A 726 17.62 -2.20 26.45
CA LEU A 726 16.97 -3.29 25.71
C LEU A 726 15.79 -2.77 24.88
N SER A 727 15.66 -3.27 23.65
CA SER A 727 14.59 -2.96 22.71
C SER A 727 13.93 -4.24 22.21
N LEU A 728 12.59 -4.25 22.16
CA LEU A 728 11.83 -5.31 21.48
C LEU A 728 11.39 -4.84 20.10
N ASP A 729 11.86 -5.53 19.07
CA ASP A 729 11.59 -5.22 17.66
C ASP A 729 10.42 -6.02 17.06
N ARG A 730 9.75 -5.45 16.06
CA ARG A 730 8.53 -5.97 15.42
C ARG A 730 7.43 -6.31 16.43
N PHE A 731 7.19 -5.40 17.36
CA PHE A 731 6.22 -5.59 18.43
C PHE A 731 4.78 -5.50 17.93
N SER A 732 3.96 -6.48 18.29
CA SER A 732 2.61 -6.69 17.76
C SER A 732 1.49 -6.08 18.61
N GLY A 733 1.76 -5.61 19.84
CA GLY A 733 0.76 -4.92 20.66
C GLY A 733 -0.29 -5.81 21.34
N HIS A 734 -0.18 -7.14 21.23
CA HIS A 734 -1.11 -8.06 21.87
C HIS A 734 -0.85 -8.20 23.38
N ALA A 735 -1.82 -8.76 24.11
CA ALA A 735 -1.70 -8.96 25.56
C ALA A 735 -0.46 -9.80 25.97
N ARG A 736 -0.07 -10.78 25.14
CA ARG A 736 1.16 -11.58 25.36
C ARG A 736 2.42 -10.74 25.17
N SER A 737 2.43 -9.86 24.18
CA SER A 737 3.52 -8.94 23.88
C SER A 737 3.76 -7.97 25.04
N LEU A 738 2.68 -7.40 25.60
CA LEU A 738 2.76 -6.52 26.78
C LEU A 738 3.32 -7.26 28.00
N ALA A 739 2.90 -8.50 28.23
CA ALA A 739 3.49 -9.32 29.29
C ALA A 739 4.99 -9.55 29.04
N LEU A 740 5.38 -9.86 27.81
CA LEU A 740 6.79 -10.07 27.44
C LEU A 740 7.65 -8.84 27.72
N VAL A 741 7.18 -7.63 27.35
CA VAL A 741 7.83 -6.36 27.66
C VAL A 741 8.13 -6.20 29.16
N GLN A 742 7.14 -6.49 30.01
CA GLN A 742 7.30 -6.42 31.46
C GLN A 742 8.32 -7.43 32.00
N HIS A 743 8.26 -8.69 31.52
CA HIS A 743 9.14 -9.75 31.98
C HIS A 743 10.61 -9.49 31.60
N LEU A 744 10.85 -8.98 30.39
CA LEU A 744 12.18 -8.64 29.90
C LEU A 744 12.65 -7.25 30.38
N ARG A 745 11.75 -6.49 31.02
CA ARG A 745 11.95 -5.10 31.44
C ARG A 745 12.43 -4.23 30.29
N ALA A 746 11.91 -4.38 29.06
CA ALA A 746 12.43 -3.65 27.91
C ALA A 746 12.41 -2.12 28.13
N ASN A 747 13.40 -1.38 27.62
CA ASN A 747 13.42 0.09 27.65
C ASN A 747 12.65 0.68 26.47
N TYR A 748 12.73 -0.01 25.32
CA TYR A 748 12.16 0.42 24.06
C TYR A 748 11.29 -0.69 23.47
N VAL A 749 10.28 -0.27 22.72
CA VAL A 749 9.48 -1.13 21.85
C VAL A 749 9.43 -0.47 20.48
N LYS A 750 9.76 -1.24 19.43
CA LYS A 750 9.61 -0.83 18.04
C LYS A 750 8.34 -1.43 17.44
N LEU A 751 7.44 -0.55 17.02
CA LEU A 751 6.25 -0.88 16.25
C LEU A 751 6.59 -0.83 14.76
N ASP A 752 6.18 -1.85 14.02
CA ASP A 752 6.39 -1.93 12.57
C ASP A 752 5.48 -0.96 11.79
N GLY A 753 5.82 -0.66 10.53
CA GLY A 753 5.03 0.18 9.62
C GLY A 753 3.60 -0.31 9.38
N SER A 754 3.24 -1.55 9.70
CA SER A 754 1.84 -1.98 9.74
C SER A 754 0.95 -1.12 10.65
N PHE A 755 1.49 -0.55 11.74
CA PHE A 755 0.76 0.34 12.65
C PHE A 755 0.48 1.73 12.05
N THR A 756 1.17 2.10 10.98
CA THR A 756 1.00 3.40 10.31
C THR A 756 0.10 3.31 9.08
N GLN A 757 -0.25 2.12 8.62
CA GLN A 757 -1.16 1.92 7.47
C GLN A 757 -2.53 2.53 7.73
N ASP A 758 -2.95 3.44 6.84
CA ASP A 758 -4.20 4.22 6.90
C ASP A 758 -4.43 4.99 8.21
N LEU A 759 -3.39 5.15 9.04
CA LEU A 759 -3.50 5.74 10.37
C LEU A 759 -4.08 7.16 10.32
N SER A 760 -3.73 7.96 9.31
CA SER A 760 -4.22 9.33 9.15
C SER A 760 -5.73 9.44 8.85
N LYS A 761 -6.34 8.36 8.34
CA LYS A 761 -7.75 8.33 7.93
C LYS A 761 -8.64 7.59 8.93
N ASP A 762 -8.07 6.71 9.74
CA ASP A 762 -8.80 5.84 10.66
C ASP A 762 -8.64 6.28 12.13
N LYS A 763 -9.64 7.00 12.66
CA LYS A 763 -9.68 7.44 14.07
C LYS A 763 -9.69 6.27 15.06
N HIS A 764 -10.25 5.12 14.69
CA HIS A 764 -10.26 3.97 15.58
C HIS A 764 -8.84 3.41 15.74
N ARG A 765 -8.08 3.29 14.64
CA ARG A 765 -6.66 2.91 14.69
C ARG A 765 -5.82 3.92 15.46
N GLN A 766 -6.06 5.23 15.29
CA GLN A 766 -5.39 6.27 16.09
C GLN A 766 -5.65 6.07 17.59
N GLN A 767 -6.91 5.81 17.96
CA GLN A 767 -7.26 5.55 19.36
C GLN A 767 -6.58 4.29 19.89
N GLN A 768 -6.58 3.20 19.12
CA GLN A 768 -5.90 1.95 19.49
C GLN A 768 -4.40 2.16 19.70
N LEU A 769 -3.74 2.90 18.81
CA LEU A 769 -2.32 3.23 18.93
C LEU A 769 -2.05 4.13 20.15
N SER A 770 -2.91 5.10 20.41
CA SER A 770 -2.81 5.97 21.59
C SER A 770 -2.98 5.21 22.90
N ASP A 771 -3.93 4.29 22.95
CA ASP A 771 -4.16 3.44 24.12
C ASP A 771 -2.98 2.48 24.34
N LEU A 772 -2.43 1.90 23.28
CA LEU A 772 -1.23 1.07 23.35
C LEU A 772 -0.01 1.87 23.84
N SER A 773 0.23 3.05 23.27
CA SER A 773 1.33 3.92 23.70
C SER A 773 1.20 4.30 25.18
N ARG A 774 -0.01 4.65 25.62
CA ARG A 774 -0.27 4.95 27.04
C ARG A 774 -0.01 3.76 27.93
N GLN A 775 -0.42 2.56 27.54
CA GLN A 775 -0.14 1.34 28.30
C GLN A 775 1.37 1.10 28.42
N LEU A 776 2.13 1.20 27.33
CA LEU A 776 3.58 1.06 27.34
C LEU A 776 4.26 2.14 28.20
N ALA A 777 3.78 3.38 28.14
CA ALA A 777 4.27 4.46 28.98
C ALA A 777 4.07 4.19 30.49
N THR A 778 2.94 3.56 30.90
CA THR A 778 2.75 3.15 32.31
C THR A 778 3.75 2.10 32.78
N LEU A 779 4.38 1.37 31.85
CA LEU A 779 5.43 0.39 32.11
C LEU A 779 6.83 1.01 32.05
N GLY A 780 6.93 2.33 31.80
CA GLY A 780 8.20 3.04 31.63
C GLY A 780 8.90 2.71 30.32
N VAL A 781 8.15 2.31 29.30
CA VAL A 781 8.68 1.87 28.00
C VAL A 781 8.49 2.96 26.95
N THR A 782 9.57 3.25 26.25
CA THR A 782 9.62 4.21 25.15
C THR A 782 9.15 3.55 23.85
N VAL A 783 8.26 4.20 23.12
CA VAL A 783 7.70 3.67 21.86
C VAL A 783 8.37 4.30 20.64
N ILE A 784 8.91 3.45 19.78
CA ILE A 784 9.51 3.82 18.50
C ILE A 784 8.60 3.28 17.39
N VAL A 785 8.21 4.11 16.43
CA VAL A 785 7.49 3.62 15.23
C VAL A 785 8.45 3.62 14.04
N THR A 786 8.62 2.46 13.42
CA THR A 786 9.51 2.26 12.28
C THR A 786 8.75 2.31 10.95
N GLY A 787 9.48 2.33 9.84
CA GLY A 787 8.88 2.30 8.50
C GLY A 787 8.19 3.59 8.10
N ILE A 788 8.58 4.76 8.64
CA ILE A 788 7.98 6.02 8.21
C ILE A 788 8.50 6.44 6.83
N GLU A 789 7.60 6.46 5.85
CA GLU A 789 7.92 6.80 4.46
C GLU A 789 7.36 8.17 4.02
N ASP A 790 6.48 8.78 4.81
CA ASP A 790 5.83 10.05 4.48
C ASP A 790 5.76 11.04 5.66
N ALA A 791 5.67 12.33 5.32
CA ALA A 791 5.55 13.42 6.30
C ALA A 791 4.17 13.50 6.96
N ILE A 792 3.13 13.01 6.28
CA ILE A 792 1.72 13.20 6.65
C ILE A 792 1.38 12.42 7.92
N THR A 793 2.08 11.31 8.16
CA THR A 793 1.86 10.43 9.31
C THR A 793 2.47 10.99 10.60
N MET A 794 3.45 11.90 10.52
CA MET A 794 4.18 12.41 11.70
C MET A 794 3.29 13.14 12.74
N PRO A 795 2.42 14.09 12.37
CA PRO A 795 1.55 14.77 13.34
C PRO A 795 0.57 13.80 14.02
N VAL A 796 0.13 12.77 13.30
CA VAL A 796 -0.77 11.75 13.83
C VAL A 796 -0.06 10.91 14.89
N LEU A 797 1.16 10.45 14.60
CA LEU A 797 1.99 9.71 15.56
C LEU A 797 2.31 10.55 16.81
N TRP A 798 2.61 11.83 16.63
CA TRP A 798 2.80 12.76 17.74
C TRP A 798 1.54 12.85 18.61
N SER A 799 0.36 13.03 18.00
CA SER A 799 -0.93 13.07 18.73
C SER A 799 -1.31 11.76 19.41
N CYS A 800 -0.88 10.62 18.85
CA CYS A 800 -1.05 9.30 19.47
C CYS A 800 -0.10 9.09 20.67
N GLY A 801 0.84 10.01 20.89
CA GLY A 801 1.78 9.95 22.00
C GLY A 801 2.96 9.02 21.73
N ILE A 802 3.40 8.89 20.47
CA ILE A 802 4.63 8.17 20.12
C ILE A 802 5.86 9.00 20.51
N ASP A 803 6.93 8.34 20.98
CA ASP A 803 8.14 9.02 21.46
C ASP A 803 9.15 9.26 20.33
N TYR A 804 9.40 8.24 19.51
CA TYR A 804 10.39 8.26 18.43
C TYR A 804 9.86 7.66 17.14
N VAL A 805 10.49 8.07 16.04
CA VAL A 805 10.21 7.59 14.69
C VAL A 805 11.48 7.21 13.96
N GLN A 806 11.36 6.23 13.06
CA GLN A 806 12.44 5.78 12.19
C GLN A 806 11.87 5.45 10.81
N GLY A 807 12.56 5.84 9.74
CA GLY A 807 12.12 5.52 8.39
C GLY A 807 12.86 6.25 7.30
N PHE A 808 12.57 5.91 6.04
CA PHE A 808 13.25 6.46 4.88
C PHE A 808 12.92 7.93 4.63
N PHE A 809 11.75 8.40 5.11
CA PHE A 809 11.40 9.81 5.08
C PHE A 809 12.43 10.68 5.82
N LEU A 810 12.96 10.18 6.94
CA LEU A 810 13.96 10.88 7.75
C LEU A 810 15.34 10.77 7.10
N GLN A 811 15.82 9.54 6.94
CA GLN A 811 17.05 9.21 6.25
C GLN A 811 17.06 7.70 5.95
N ARG A 812 17.52 7.35 4.75
CA ARG A 812 17.86 5.96 4.44
C ARG A 812 19.12 5.53 5.23
N PRO A 813 19.30 4.22 5.51
CA PRO A 813 20.54 3.72 6.08
C PRO A 813 21.76 4.23 5.30
N HIS A 814 22.73 4.79 6.01
CA HIS A 814 23.89 5.44 5.41
C HIS A 814 25.18 5.06 6.13
N THR A 815 26.33 5.08 5.44
CA THR A 815 27.64 4.71 6.03
C THR A 815 28.14 5.72 7.06
N ALA A 816 27.68 6.97 6.97
CA ALA A 816 28.03 8.05 7.89
C ALA A 816 26.85 8.45 8.79
N MET A 817 27.13 8.67 10.08
CA MET A 817 26.19 9.20 11.08
C MET A 817 26.14 10.74 11.02
N ASN A 818 25.63 11.31 9.93
CA ASN A 818 25.61 12.75 9.65
C ASN A 818 24.22 13.40 9.81
N TYR A 819 23.23 12.68 10.35
CA TYR A 819 21.92 13.25 10.63
C TYR A 819 22.01 14.38 11.66
N ARG A 820 21.22 15.44 11.45
CA ARG A 820 21.13 16.59 12.36
C ARG A 820 19.93 16.40 13.27
N PHE A 821 20.19 16.07 14.55
CA PHE A 821 19.15 15.93 15.58
C PHE A 821 18.77 17.29 16.20
N GLU A 822 19.64 18.29 16.05
CA GLU A 822 19.44 19.67 16.49
C GLU A 822 18.89 20.50 15.32
N GLN A 823 17.61 20.35 14.96
CA GLN A 823 16.89 21.29 14.09
C GLN A 823 15.39 20.96 14.04
N VAL A 824 14.63 21.50 15.00
CA VAL A 824 13.22 21.89 14.84
C VAL A 824 13.05 23.22 15.58
N ASP A 825 13.67 24.26 15.04
CA ASP A 825 13.31 25.64 15.35
C ASP A 825 13.21 26.39 14.02
N SER A 826 12.13 27.16 13.88
CA SER A 826 11.58 27.91 12.73
C SER A 826 10.83 27.14 11.64
#